data_AF-A0A4U0XP58-F1
#
_entry.id   AF-A0A4U0XP58-F1
#
_cell.length_a   1.000
_cell.length_b   1.000
_cell.length_c   1.000
_cell.angle_alpha   90.00
_cell.angle_beta   90.00
_cell.angle_gamma   90.00
#
_symmetry.space_group_name_H-M   'P 1'
#
loop_
_entity.id
_entity.type
_entity.pdbx_description
1 polymer ?
#
loop_
_entity_poly.entity_id
_entity_poly.type
_entity_poly.pdbx_seq_one_letter_code
_entity_poly.pdbx_strand_id
1 'polypeptide(L)'
;MEAPDTFIQLPLTIDPSTKALSSTDPTLSADLDDLNRLHRALLALETPQQTPPPPAPVHPKRSVQINKLRESGNASYKKGDFPGAITLYNLAIRMASERPSWEASGLVREELSALYNNRAQAYMAQQSWAEGSVDAECSVELKRVGNVKGWWRRGTCLKEMGRREEAAEWVASGLEFERVGPEKEKVGELEGLLKELFETCAVRKTRSSQPHFSVRLFLANDIQVNTMEYDTKVPPSSTGDKNSFAFISARDRWPVILTSAIDDVHKAVSKEADPEKQEEGKSITQGLAKLKYELQHDRQLTPLLDDGQPDIASYNAELEARGNPKWFDVAWLYAECYLYRRMAILFSTSTHWKRYDVFSKQKMSTFRSSRPAVLELAARYNDITRQFQSGDSALAHASEEERERAEKALFTEMCEICLWGNATDLSLLTSLSYEDIQKLQGSESRKANEEKIIVNDFPAAFACLKDAQRSGAKERRVDIVLDNAGFELFVDLVLAGYLLQSGLATHIVLHPKNIPWFVSDVVPKDFSDLLTVLVNAKSFYETPSEEEAAGGVTPQTLSDADQANMQSLFESWSSLYADGKILLRPNGFWTEGGSYWRMPHTAPSLLSDLKESELVIFKGDLNYRKLTGDAMWDPATPFTGAIGPLGLRSGMRVLALRTCKADVVVGLPKGRDDELRATEGGGGDSGARKWAWSGKWAVVSFCDGKA
;
A
#
# COMPACT_ATOMS: atom_id res chain seq x y z
N MET A 1 -4.13 -3.68 21.58
CA MET A 1 -3.63 -4.74 22.49
C MET A 1 -4.26 -6.03 22.01
N GLU A 2 -3.73 -6.59 20.93
CA GLU A 2 -4.11 -7.93 20.47
C GLU A 2 -3.24 -8.96 21.21
N ALA A 3 -3.84 -10.08 21.58
CA ALA A 3 -3.24 -11.11 22.42
C ALA A 3 -2.24 -11.96 21.62
N PRO A 4 -1.16 -12.50 22.23
CA PRO A 4 -0.12 -13.22 21.52
C PRO A 4 -0.64 -14.51 20.89
N ASP A 5 -0.36 -14.72 19.60
CA ASP A 5 -0.81 -15.92 18.88
C ASP A 5 -0.17 -17.20 19.46
N THR A 6 -0.99 -18.02 20.10
CA THR A 6 -0.66 -19.39 20.51
C THR A 6 -1.30 -20.35 19.52
N PHE A 7 -0.49 -21.24 18.91
CA PHE A 7 -1.05 -22.43 18.27
C PHE A 7 -1.64 -23.33 19.34
N ILE A 8 -2.97 -23.32 19.43
CA ILE A 8 -3.73 -24.21 20.30
C ILE A 8 -4.23 -25.33 19.39
N GLN A 9 -3.84 -26.58 19.67
CA GLN A 9 -4.44 -27.72 19.00
C GLN A 9 -5.87 -27.86 19.53
N LEU A 10 -6.84 -27.50 18.68
CA LEU A 10 -8.24 -27.53 19.04
C LEU A 10 -8.83 -28.89 18.64
N PRO A 11 -9.49 -29.61 19.57
CA PRO A 11 -10.00 -30.95 19.31
C PRO A 11 -11.19 -30.89 18.36
N LEU A 12 -11.06 -31.44 17.15
CA LEU A 12 -12.16 -31.57 16.19
C LEU A 12 -12.61 -33.03 16.10
N THR A 13 -13.92 -33.27 16.19
CA THR A 13 -14.56 -34.57 16.02
C THR A 13 -15.58 -34.51 14.91
N ILE A 14 -15.52 -35.48 13.99
CA ILE A 14 -16.50 -35.64 12.93
C ILE A 14 -17.54 -36.68 13.35
N ASP A 15 -18.82 -36.30 13.31
CA ASP A 15 -19.90 -37.26 13.50
C ASP A 15 -19.93 -38.23 12.32
N PRO A 16 -19.83 -39.55 12.54
CA PRO A 16 -19.70 -40.52 11.45
C PRO A 16 -20.94 -40.62 10.57
N SER A 17 -22.12 -40.22 11.08
CA SER A 17 -23.41 -40.32 10.40
C SER A 17 -23.77 -39.04 9.63
N THR A 18 -23.67 -37.88 10.27
CA THR A 18 -24.03 -36.57 9.71
C THR A 18 -22.87 -35.87 9.02
N LYS A 19 -21.64 -36.36 9.25
CA LYS A 19 -20.37 -35.72 8.86
C LYS A 19 -20.18 -34.31 9.41
N ALA A 20 -20.98 -33.93 10.43
CA ALA A 20 -20.84 -32.65 11.09
C ALA A 20 -19.57 -32.63 11.94
N LEU A 21 -18.79 -31.56 11.82
CA LEU A 21 -17.64 -31.28 12.66
C LEU A 21 -18.10 -30.65 13.97
N SER A 22 -17.47 -31.04 15.07
CA SER A 22 -17.74 -30.53 16.41
C SER A 22 -16.41 -30.35 17.13
N SER A 23 -16.37 -29.43 18.10
CA SER A 23 -15.23 -29.27 18.99
C SER A 23 -15.71 -29.17 20.42
N THR A 24 -14.87 -29.60 21.36
CA THR A 24 -15.08 -29.27 22.78
C THR A 24 -14.61 -27.84 23.09
N ASP A 25 -13.94 -27.15 22.17
CA ASP A 25 -13.54 -25.76 22.34
C ASP A 25 -14.66 -24.82 21.88
N PRO A 26 -15.21 -23.98 22.78
CA PRO A 26 -16.29 -23.06 22.45
C PRO A 26 -15.87 -21.93 21.49
N THR A 27 -14.58 -21.62 21.36
CA THR A 27 -14.07 -20.57 20.45
C THR A 27 -14.29 -20.93 18.97
N LEU A 28 -14.36 -22.22 18.64
CA LEU A 28 -14.59 -22.71 17.28
C LEU A 28 -16.07 -22.82 16.91
N SER A 29 -17.01 -22.55 17.83
CA SER A 29 -18.43 -22.84 17.59
C SER A 29 -18.96 -22.12 16.34
N ALA A 30 -18.59 -20.87 16.13
CA ALA A 30 -19.06 -20.08 14.99
C ALA A 30 -18.52 -20.63 13.65
N ASP A 31 -17.21 -20.86 13.57
CA ASP A 31 -16.55 -21.36 12.36
C ASP A 31 -17.03 -22.78 12.01
N LEU A 32 -17.22 -23.64 13.02
CA LEU A 32 -17.76 -24.98 12.82
C LEU A 32 -19.23 -24.95 12.41
N ASP A 33 -20.03 -24.04 12.96
CA ASP A 33 -21.42 -23.87 12.54
C ASP A 33 -21.51 -23.45 11.06
N ASP A 34 -20.66 -22.53 10.62
CA ASP A 34 -20.61 -22.08 9.23
C ASP A 34 -20.09 -23.16 8.28
N LEU A 35 -19.04 -23.88 8.65
CA LEU A 35 -18.51 -24.99 7.87
C LEU A 35 -19.54 -26.13 7.75
N ASN A 36 -20.21 -26.49 8.84
CA ASN A 36 -21.28 -27.48 8.82
C ASN A 36 -22.50 -27.02 8.02
N ARG A 37 -22.83 -25.73 8.06
CA ARG A 37 -23.91 -25.13 7.26
C ARG A 37 -23.58 -25.21 5.79
N LEU A 38 -22.35 -24.90 5.39
CA LEU A 38 -21.87 -25.05 4.01
C LEU A 38 -21.94 -26.51 3.56
N HIS A 39 -21.44 -27.44 4.38
CA HIS A 39 -21.49 -28.87 4.09
C HIS A 39 -22.92 -29.35 3.84
N ARG A 40 -23.87 -29.01 4.73
CA ARG A 40 -25.30 -29.34 4.54
C ARG A 40 -25.88 -28.70 3.29
N ALA A 41 -25.51 -27.47 2.97
CA ALA A 41 -25.98 -26.77 1.78
C ALA A 41 -25.50 -27.45 0.49
N LEU A 42 -24.25 -27.95 0.46
CA LEU A 42 -23.69 -28.70 -0.66
C LEU A 42 -24.38 -30.06 -0.83
N LEU A 43 -24.64 -30.78 0.26
CA LEU A 43 -25.37 -32.06 0.21
C LEU A 43 -26.81 -31.90 -0.29
N ALA A 44 -27.43 -30.75 -0.01
CA ALA A 44 -28.80 -30.44 -0.44
C ALA A 44 -28.90 -29.95 -1.91
N LEU A 45 -27.79 -29.89 -2.64
CA LEU A 45 -27.80 -29.50 -4.06
C LEU A 45 -28.48 -30.57 -4.92
N GLU A 46 -29.58 -30.19 -5.56
CA GLU A 46 -30.28 -31.01 -6.56
C GLU A 46 -29.69 -30.83 -7.98
N THR A 47 -28.39 -30.56 -8.10
CA THR A 47 -27.69 -30.46 -9.40
C THR A 47 -27.15 -31.82 -9.84
N PRO A 48 -27.02 -32.10 -11.16
CA PRO A 48 -26.64 -33.44 -11.66
C PRO A 48 -25.28 -33.96 -11.18
N GLN A 49 -24.44 -33.13 -10.55
CA GLN A 49 -23.14 -33.49 -9.97
C GLN A 49 -22.96 -33.02 -8.51
N GLN A 50 -24.01 -32.54 -7.83
CA GLN A 50 -23.92 -31.88 -6.50
C GLN A 50 -22.88 -30.74 -6.48
N THR A 51 -22.60 -30.16 -7.64
CA THR A 51 -21.73 -29.00 -7.79
C THR A 51 -22.58 -27.73 -7.73
N PRO A 52 -22.08 -26.67 -7.06
CA PRO A 52 -22.73 -25.37 -7.10
C PRO A 52 -22.97 -24.92 -8.55
N PRO A 53 -24.19 -24.51 -8.92
CA PRO A 53 -24.45 -23.96 -10.24
C PRO A 53 -23.70 -22.63 -10.43
N PRO A 54 -23.48 -22.20 -11.68
CA PRO A 54 -22.95 -20.87 -11.96
C PRO A 54 -23.78 -19.77 -11.27
N PRO A 55 -23.18 -18.64 -10.85
CA PRO A 55 -23.87 -17.58 -10.10
C PRO A 55 -25.08 -16.94 -10.81
N ALA A 56 -25.20 -17.13 -12.13
CA ALA A 56 -26.34 -16.75 -12.94
C ALA A 56 -26.71 -17.89 -13.91
N PRO A 57 -28.02 -18.15 -14.16
CA PRO A 57 -29.19 -17.43 -13.65
C PRO A 57 -29.60 -17.84 -12.23
N VAL A 58 -30.05 -16.87 -11.44
CA VAL A 58 -30.46 -17.08 -10.04
C VAL A 58 -31.75 -17.90 -9.96
N HIS A 59 -31.83 -18.82 -8.99
CA HIS A 59 -33.04 -19.59 -8.72
C HIS A 59 -34.20 -18.67 -8.23
N PRO A 60 -35.29 -18.52 -9.00
CA PRO A 60 -36.27 -17.44 -8.77
C PRO A 60 -37.18 -17.68 -7.55
N LYS A 61 -37.35 -18.93 -7.09
CA LYS A 61 -38.32 -19.25 -6.02
C LYS A 61 -38.02 -18.53 -4.71
N ARG A 62 -36.74 -18.39 -4.34
CA ARG A 62 -36.35 -17.74 -3.09
C ARG A 62 -36.61 -16.24 -3.15
N SER A 63 -36.20 -15.57 -4.23
CA SER A 63 -36.48 -14.14 -4.42
C SER A 63 -37.98 -13.83 -4.43
N VAL A 64 -38.82 -14.71 -4.98
CA VAL A 64 -40.29 -14.57 -4.90
C VAL A 64 -40.78 -14.63 -3.45
N GLN A 65 -40.27 -15.57 -2.65
CA GLN A 65 -40.63 -15.68 -1.23
C GLN A 65 -40.13 -14.48 -0.41
N ILE A 66 -38.90 -13.99 -0.65
CA ILE A 66 -38.36 -12.79 0.02
C ILE A 66 -39.27 -11.60 -0.28
N ASN A 67 -39.64 -11.41 -1.54
CA ASN A 67 -40.54 -10.34 -1.94
C ASN A 67 -41.93 -10.47 -1.31
N LYS A 68 -42.50 -11.68 -1.23
CA LYS A 68 -43.79 -11.89 -0.56
C LYS A 68 -43.74 -11.52 0.93
N LEU A 69 -42.65 -11.87 1.63
CA LEU A 69 -42.45 -11.48 3.03
C LEU A 69 -42.28 -9.95 3.16
N ARG A 70 -41.49 -9.33 2.28
CA ARG A 70 -41.32 -7.88 2.22
C ARG A 70 -42.65 -7.16 1.99
N GLU A 71 -43.47 -7.63 1.05
CA GLU A 71 -44.80 -7.07 0.77
C GLU A 71 -45.78 -7.25 1.93
N SER A 72 -45.73 -8.40 2.60
CA SER A 72 -46.54 -8.66 3.80
C SER A 72 -46.11 -7.74 4.96
N GLY A 73 -44.80 -7.51 5.12
CA GLY A 73 -44.25 -6.54 6.07
C GLY A 73 -44.71 -5.12 5.75
N ASN A 74 -44.64 -4.72 4.47
CA ASN A 74 -45.15 -3.42 4.02
C ASN A 74 -46.66 -3.26 4.29
N ALA A 75 -47.46 -4.31 4.10
CA ALA A 75 -48.89 -4.31 4.37
C ALA A 75 -49.18 -4.16 5.88
N SER A 76 -48.39 -4.82 6.73
CA SER A 76 -48.50 -4.71 8.19
C SER A 76 -48.11 -3.32 8.68
N TYR A 77 -47.01 -2.76 8.14
CA TYR A 77 -46.58 -1.39 8.39
C TYR A 77 -47.69 -0.37 8.04
N LYS A 78 -48.33 -0.53 6.87
CA LYS A 78 -49.44 0.33 6.44
C LYS A 78 -50.68 0.24 7.35
N LYS A 79 -50.87 -0.88 8.04
CA LYS A 79 -51.95 -1.07 9.04
C LYS A 79 -51.60 -0.50 10.42
N GLY A 80 -50.40 0.03 10.61
CA GLY A 80 -49.90 0.49 11.91
C GLY A 80 -49.40 -0.65 12.81
N ASP A 81 -49.37 -1.89 12.33
CA ASP A 81 -48.79 -3.02 13.04
C ASP A 81 -47.27 -3.07 12.79
N PHE A 82 -46.55 -2.19 13.47
CA PHE A 82 -45.08 -2.09 13.35
C PHE A 82 -44.34 -3.31 13.91
N PRO A 83 -44.73 -3.90 15.07
CA PRO A 83 -44.12 -5.14 15.55
C PRO A 83 -44.31 -6.33 14.58
N GLY A 84 -45.51 -6.47 14.01
CA GLY A 84 -45.78 -7.46 12.97
C GLY A 84 -44.96 -7.22 11.70
N ALA A 85 -44.81 -5.96 11.28
CA ALA A 85 -43.96 -5.60 10.15
C ALA A 85 -42.48 -5.96 10.38
N ILE A 86 -41.93 -5.64 11.56
CA ILE A 86 -40.54 -5.99 11.92
C ILE A 86 -40.35 -7.50 11.92
N THR A 87 -41.31 -8.27 12.45
CA THR A 87 -41.25 -9.73 12.43
C THR A 87 -41.14 -10.27 11.00
N LEU A 88 -41.95 -9.74 10.08
CA LEU A 88 -41.93 -10.14 8.68
C LEU A 88 -40.64 -9.71 7.95
N TYR A 89 -40.12 -8.52 8.24
CA TYR A 89 -38.82 -8.09 7.70
C TYR A 89 -37.66 -8.92 8.26
N ASN A 90 -37.68 -9.29 9.55
CA ASN A 90 -36.68 -10.18 10.14
C ASN A 90 -36.63 -11.53 9.43
N LEU A 91 -37.80 -12.12 9.15
CA LEU A 91 -37.89 -13.37 8.39
C LEU A 91 -37.34 -13.21 6.97
N ALA A 92 -37.66 -12.11 6.29
CA ALA A 92 -37.15 -11.82 4.95
C ALA A 92 -35.62 -11.61 4.94
N ILE A 93 -35.08 -10.84 5.90
CA ILE A 93 -33.65 -10.57 6.05
C ILE A 93 -32.91 -11.88 6.31
N ARG A 94 -33.39 -12.69 7.25
CA ARG A 94 -32.81 -14.00 7.54
C ARG A 94 -32.73 -14.87 6.28
N MET A 95 -33.83 -14.94 5.53
CA MET A 95 -33.88 -15.76 4.32
C MET A 95 -33.00 -15.24 3.18
N ALA A 96 -32.79 -13.92 3.11
CA ALA A 96 -31.87 -13.26 2.19
C ALA A 96 -30.40 -13.44 2.60
N SER A 97 -30.08 -13.38 3.90
CA SER A 97 -28.73 -13.63 4.44
C SER A 97 -28.34 -15.11 4.36
N GLU A 98 -29.30 -16.03 4.44
CA GLU A 98 -29.10 -17.47 4.28
C GLU A 98 -29.14 -17.91 2.79
N ARG A 99 -28.91 -16.99 1.85
CA ARG A 99 -28.74 -17.36 0.44
C ARG A 99 -27.44 -18.13 0.24
N PRO A 100 -27.41 -19.12 -0.68
CA PRO A 100 -26.19 -19.86 -0.93
C PRO A 100 -25.04 -18.94 -1.40
N SER A 101 -23.82 -19.22 -0.93
CA SER A 101 -22.64 -18.40 -1.19
C SER A 101 -22.21 -18.36 -2.66
N TRP A 102 -22.69 -19.30 -3.48
CA TRP A 102 -22.43 -19.35 -4.92
C TRP A 102 -23.41 -18.53 -5.76
N GLU A 103 -24.46 -17.94 -5.17
CA GLU A 103 -25.33 -17.00 -5.89
C GLU A 103 -24.68 -15.61 -6.00
N ALA A 104 -25.06 -14.84 -7.03
CA ALA A 104 -24.50 -13.52 -7.28
C ALA A 104 -24.67 -12.58 -6.06
N SER A 105 -23.55 -12.13 -5.49
CA SER A 105 -23.51 -11.26 -4.31
C SER A 105 -24.24 -9.92 -4.50
N GLY A 106 -24.30 -9.41 -5.74
CA GLY A 106 -25.05 -8.21 -6.10
C GLY A 106 -26.54 -8.32 -5.78
N LEU A 107 -27.16 -9.48 -6.05
CA LEU A 107 -28.57 -9.70 -5.74
C LEU A 107 -28.84 -9.68 -4.24
N VAL A 108 -28.00 -10.37 -3.47
CA VAL A 108 -28.12 -10.44 -2.00
C VAL A 108 -28.04 -9.04 -1.40
N ARG A 109 -27.10 -8.22 -1.90
CA ARG A 109 -26.94 -6.82 -1.47
C ARG A 109 -28.16 -5.98 -1.79
N GLU A 110 -28.77 -6.13 -2.96
CA GLU A 110 -29.99 -5.39 -3.33
C GLU A 110 -31.18 -5.77 -2.46
N GLU A 111 -31.43 -7.07 -2.25
CA GLU A 111 -32.53 -7.57 -1.44
C GLU A 111 -32.38 -7.13 0.03
N LEU A 112 -31.18 -7.30 0.61
CA LEU A 112 -30.91 -6.89 1.99
C LEU A 112 -30.97 -5.38 2.17
N SER A 113 -30.40 -4.59 1.26
CA SER A 113 -30.44 -3.13 1.35
C SER A 113 -31.89 -2.63 1.44
N ALA A 114 -32.80 -3.14 0.60
CA ALA A 114 -34.21 -2.76 0.64
C ALA A 114 -34.92 -3.19 1.93
N LEU A 115 -34.61 -4.38 2.44
CA LEU A 115 -35.24 -4.91 3.65
C LEU A 115 -34.81 -4.17 4.92
N TYR A 116 -33.51 -3.92 5.08
CA TYR A 116 -32.99 -3.10 6.19
C TYR A 116 -33.60 -1.69 6.15
N ASN A 117 -33.74 -1.11 4.96
CA ASN A 117 -34.36 0.21 4.82
C ASN A 117 -35.82 0.22 5.30
N ASN A 118 -36.60 -0.82 4.97
CA ASN A 118 -37.99 -0.94 5.39
C ASN A 118 -38.13 -1.25 6.89
N ARG A 119 -37.21 -2.04 7.46
CA ARG A 119 -37.19 -2.34 8.90
C ARG A 119 -36.76 -1.12 9.72
N ALA A 120 -35.79 -0.34 9.25
CA ALA A 120 -35.43 0.96 9.82
C ALA A 120 -36.66 1.88 9.92
N GLN A 121 -37.49 1.93 8.86
CA GLN A 121 -38.73 2.70 8.88
C GLN A 121 -39.72 2.24 9.96
N ALA A 122 -39.85 0.92 10.16
CA ALA A 122 -40.71 0.36 11.21
C ALA A 122 -40.19 0.66 12.62
N TYR A 123 -38.87 0.66 12.82
CA TYR A 123 -38.24 1.08 14.08
C TYR A 123 -38.43 2.57 14.34
N MET A 124 -38.25 3.42 13.34
CA MET A 124 -38.54 4.86 13.45
C MET A 124 -39.98 5.14 13.85
N ALA A 125 -40.95 4.38 13.30
CA ALA A 125 -42.36 4.51 13.67
C ALA A 125 -42.66 4.12 15.13
N GLN A 126 -41.80 3.29 15.74
CA GLN A 126 -41.83 2.95 17.16
C GLN A 126 -40.94 3.84 18.02
N GLN A 127 -40.28 4.84 17.43
CA GLN A 127 -39.28 5.69 18.08
C GLN A 127 -38.07 4.90 18.62
N SER A 128 -37.81 3.71 18.07
CA SER A 128 -36.61 2.90 18.30
C SER A 128 -35.47 3.44 17.43
N TRP A 129 -34.99 4.63 17.77
CA TRP A 129 -34.07 5.39 16.92
C TRP A 129 -32.70 4.74 16.76
N ALA A 130 -32.20 4.05 17.79
CA ALA A 130 -30.90 3.38 17.75
C ALA A 130 -30.92 2.21 16.75
N GLU A 131 -31.93 1.34 16.87
CA GLU A 131 -32.15 0.19 15.97
C GLU A 131 -32.42 0.67 14.54
N GLY A 132 -33.23 1.72 14.39
CA GLY A 132 -33.49 2.34 13.09
C GLY A 132 -32.22 2.92 12.45
N SER A 133 -31.34 3.53 13.25
CA SER A 133 -30.05 4.09 12.79
C SER A 133 -29.09 3.01 12.29
N VAL A 134 -29.00 1.89 13.00
CA VAL A 134 -28.15 0.75 12.62
C VAL A 134 -28.66 0.13 11.32
N ASP A 135 -29.96 -0.15 11.22
CA ASP A 135 -30.55 -0.72 10.01
C ASP A 135 -30.39 0.21 8.79
N ALA A 136 -30.56 1.52 8.98
CA ALA A 136 -30.38 2.48 7.90
C ALA A 136 -28.92 2.57 7.43
N GLU A 137 -27.94 2.46 8.34
CA GLU A 137 -26.51 2.35 7.99
C GLU A 137 -26.21 1.05 7.25
N CYS A 138 -26.68 -0.11 7.75
CA CYS A 138 -26.53 -1.38 7.05
C CYS A 138 -27.11 -1.32 5.63
N SER A 139 -28.26 -0.66 5.45
CA SER A 139 -28.87 -0.46 4.13
C SER A 139 -27.97 0.34 3.18
N VAL A 140 -27.34 1.42 3.68
CA VAL A 140 -26.45 2.31 2.92
C VAL A 140 -25.12 1.63 2.60
N GLU A 141 -24.51 0.90 3.53
CA GLU A 141 -23.27 0.16 3.28
C GLU A 141 -23.47 -0.93 2.22
N LEU A 142 -24.64 -1.56 2.20
CA LEU A 142 -24.99 -2.54 1.16
C LEU A 142 -25.22 -1.88 -0.21
N LYS A 143 -25.81 -0.68 -0.25
CA LYS A 143 -26.09 0.10 -1.47
C LYS A 143 -25.93 1.61 -1.19
N ARG A 144 -24.74 2.14 -1.49
CA ARG A 144 -24.34 3.50 -1.12
C ARG A 144 -24.92 4.61 -2.03
N VAL A 145 -25.21 4.27 -3.29
CA VAL A 145 -25.75 5.17 -4.32
C VAL A 145 -27.15 4.69 -4.75
N GLY A 146 -28.11 5.61 -4.91
CA GLY A 146 -29.50 5.27 -5.21
C GLY A 146 -30.25 4.72 -3.99
N ASN A 147 -29.95 5.26 -2.81
CA ASN A 147 -30.51 4.94 -1.50
C ASN A 147 -30.72 6.20 -0.62
N VAL A 148 -31.30 7.25 -1.22
CA VAL A 148 -31.66 8.51 -0.53
C VAL A 148 -32.40 8.27 0.79
N LYS A 149 -33.31 7.29 0.82
CA LYS A 149 -34.08 6.94 2.01
C LYS A 149 -33.23 6.37 3.14
N GLY A 150 -32.19 5.58 2.85
CA GLY A 150 -31.28 5.06 3.88
C GLY A 150 -30.51 6.19 4.54
N TRP A 151 -29.95 7.09 3.73
CA TRP A 151 -29.28 8.31 4.20
C TRP A 151 -30.19 9.16 5.08
N TRP A 152 -31.42 9.42 4.61
CA TRP A 152 -32.39 10.25 5.31
C TRP A 152 -32.86 9.63 6.63
N ARG A 153 -33.12 8.32 6.65
CA ARG A 153 -33.61 7.60 7.82
C ARG A 153 -32.58 7.61 8.94
N ARG A 154 -31.30 7.32 8.65
CA ARG A 154 -30.25 7.41 9.67
C ARG A 154 -30.03 8.85 10.14
N GLY A 155 -29.99 9.83 9.22
CA GLY A 155 -29.92 11.24 9.59
C GLY A 155 -31.05 11.65 10.54
N THR A 156 -32.27 11.18 10.28
CA THR A 156 -33.43 11.42 11.15
C THR A 156 -33.29 10.71 12.50
N CYS A 157 -32.88 9.44 12.53
CA CYS A 157 -32.64 8.73 13.78
C CYS A 157 -31.58 9.43 14.65
N LEU A 158 -30.45 9.84 14.05
CA LEU A 158 -29.39 10.57 14.74
C LEU A 158 -29.89 11.93 15.25
N LYS A 159 -30.71 12.64 14.46
CA LYS A 159 -31.38 13.88 14.87
C LYS A 159 -32.24 13.67 16.12
N GLU A 160 -33.11 12.65 16.11
CA GLU A 160 -34.03 12.35 17.22
C GLU A 160 -33.30 11.83 18.47
N MET A 161 -32.15 11.18 18.30
CA MET A 161 -31.25 10.82 19.40
C MET A 161 -30.44 12.01 19.95
N GLY A 162 -30.57 13.21 19.37
CA GLY A 162 -29.82 14.40 19.76
C GLY A 162 -28.38 14.45 19.24
N ARG A 163 -27.94 13.47 18.44
CA ARG A 163 -26.62 13.39 17.77
C ARG A 163 -26.62 14.22 16.49
N ARG A 164 -26.91 15.51 16.61
CA ARG A 164 -27.18 16.40 15.44
C ARG A 164 -25.98 16.68 14.57
N GLU A 165 -24.78 16.77 15.14
CA GLU A 165 -23.53 16.98 14.38
C GLU A 165 -23.27 15.77 13.47
N GLU A 166 -23.33 14.57 14.05
CA GLU A 166 -23.22 13.32 13.29
C GLU A 166 -24.36 13.13 12.29
N ALA A 167 -25.57 13.58 12.61
CA ALA A 167 -26.68 13.59 11.66
C ALA A 167 -26.38 14.51 10.46
N ALA A 168 -25.78 15.68 10.69
CA ALA A 168 -25.45 16.63 9.65
C ALA A 168 -24.32 16.12 8.76
N GLU A 169 -23.26 15.55 9.36
CA GLU A 169 -22.17 14.89 8.63
C GLU A 169 -22.71 13.74 7.77
N TRP A 170 -23.51 12.84 8.37
CA TRP A 170 -24.10 11.71 7.67
C TRP A 170 -24.97 12.14 6.48
N VAL A 171 -25.84 13.15 6.68
CA VAL A 171 -26.71 13.67 5.62
C VAL A 171 -25.90 14.39 4.55
N ALA A 172 -24.85 15.13 4.92
CA ALA A 172 -23.95 15.78 3.97
C ALA A 172 -23.21 14.76 3.08
N SER A 173 -22.66 13.69 3.66
CA SER A 173 -22.09 12.58 2.90
C SER A 173 -23.12 11.95 1.96
N GLY A 174 -24.36 11.75 2.43
CA GLY A 174 -25.44 11.26 1.59
C GLY A 174 -25.74 12.16 0.39
N LEU A 175 -25.67 13.49 0.53
CA LEU A 175 -25.83 14.43 -0.57
C LEU A 175 -24.73 14.28 -1.63
N GLU A 176 -23.49 14.05 -1.22
CA GLU A 176 -22.38 13.84 -2.16
C GLU A 176 -22.60 12.62 -3.03
N PHE A 177 -23.00 11.49 -2.43
CA PHE A 177 -23.24 10.24 -3.16
C PHE A 177 -24.51 10.27 -4.03
N GLU A 178 -25.60 10.89 -3.56
CA GLU A 178 -26.88 10.86 -4.26
C GLU A 178 -27.03 11.93 -5.35
N ARG A 179 -26.24 13.02 -5.31
CA ARG A 179 -26.23 14.06 -6.37
C ARG A 179 -25.80 13.53 -7.74
N VAL A 180 -24.94 12.51 -7.74
CA VAL A 180 -24.49 11.80 -8.95
C VAL A 180 -25.26 10.49 -9.17
N GLY A 181 -26.24 10.19 -8.32
CA GLY A 181 -26.99 8.94 -8.31
C GLY A 181 -28.22 8.92 -9.23
N PRO A 182 -28.77 7.72 -9.51
CA PRO A 182 -29.94 7.55 -10.36
C PRO A 182 -31.23 8.13 -9.75
N GLU A 183 -31.24 8.43 -8.45
CA GLU A 183 -32.38 9.05 -7.73
C GLU A 183 -32.15 10.53 -7.40
N LYS A 184 -31.32 11.25 -8.17
CA LYS A 184 -30.98 12.67 -7.94
C LYS A 184 -32.17 13.61 -7.73
N GLU A 185 -33.34 13.29 -8.29
CA GLU A 185 -34.57 14.07 -8.14
C GLU A 185 -35.15 14.04 -6.71
N LYS A 186 -34.77 13.05 -5.89
CA LYS A 186 -35.24 12.90 -4.51
C LYS A 186 -34.29 13.50 -3.46
N VAL A 187 -33.17 14.09 -3.89
CA VAL A 187 -32.14 14.69 -3.03
C VAL A 187 -32.69 15.83 -2.16
N GLY A 188 -33.78 16.49 -2.58
CA GLY A 188 -34.43 17.56 -1.82
C GLY A 188 -34.87 17.16 -0.41
N GLU A 189 -35.15 15.87 -0.15
CA GLU A 189 -35.48 15.38 1.20
C GLU A 189 -34.26 15.45 2.14
N LEU A 190 -33.06 15.16 1.63
CA LEU A 190 -31.80 15.27 2.38
C LEU A 190 -31.40 16.73 2.58
N GLU A 191 -31.59 17.58 1.56
CA GLU A 191 -31.32 19.02 1.67
C GLU A 191 -32.24 19.69 2.70
N GLY A 192 -33.52 19.29 2.73
CA GLY A 192 -34.48 19.73 3.73
C GLY A 192 -34.09 19.30 5.16
N LEU A 193 -33.68 18.05 5.34
CA LEU A 193 -33.23 17.54 6.63
C LEU A 193 -31.94 18.22 7.10
N LEU A 194 -30.99 18.44 6.20
CA LEU A 194 -29.75 19.16 6.51
C LEU A 194 -30.04 20.61 6.94
N LYS A 195 -30.98 21.28 6.26
CA LYS A 195 -31.43 22.63 6.63
C LYS A 195 -32.05 22.66 8.04
N GLU A 196 -32.91 21.69 8.36
CA GLU A 196 -33.54 21.57 9.68
C GLU A 196 -32.50 21.36 10.81
N LEU A 197 -31.47 20.55 10.54
CA LEU A 197 -30.36 20.29 11.46
C LEU A 197 -29.56 21.57 11.77
N PHE A 198 -29.50 22.53 10.83
CA PHE A 198 -28.81 23.81 11.02
C PHE A 198 -29.69 24.92 11.62
N GLU A 199 -30.99 24.97 11.33
CA GLU A 199 -31.89 26.05 11.78
C GLU A 199 -32.16 26.06 13.29
N THR A 200 -32.15 24.89 13.95
CA THR A 200 -32.40 24.80 15.40
C THR A 200 -31.22 25.23 16.29
N CYS A 201 -30.02 25.42 15.72
CA CYS A 201 -28.86 25.99 16.42
C CYS A 201 -28.98 27.50 16.67
N ALA A 202 -29.80 28.23 15.90
CA ALA A 202 -29.91 29.69 16.00
C ALA A 202 -30.65 30.18 17.26
N VAL A 203 -31.44 29.33 17.93
CA VAL A 203 -32.34 29.76 19.04
C VAL A 203 -31.62 29.86 20.40
N ARG A 204 -30.38 29.36 20.54
CA ARG A 204 -29.63 29.40 21.82
C ARG A 204 -28.68 30.60 22.00
N LYS A 205 -28.57 31.53 21.04
CA LYS A 205 -27.68 32.69 21.14
C LYS A 205 -28.45 34.02 21.26
N THR A 206 -28.90 34.36 22.46
CA THR A 206 -29.26 35.75 22.82
C THR A 206 -28.59 36.18 24.12
N ARG A 207 -27.35 36.69 24.03
CA ARG A 207 -26.89 37.89 24.75
C ARG A 207 -25.52 38.37 24.22
N SER A 208 -25.52 39.67 23.89
CA SER A 208 -24.45 40.62 23.58
C SER A 208 -23.69 40.58 22.23
N SER A 209 -23.91 41.69 21.51
CA SER A 209 -23.18 42.37 20.42
C SER A 209 -23.26 41.84 18.98
N GLN A 210 -23.59 42.79 18.10
CA GLN A 210 -24.11 42.72 16.72
C GLN A 210 -23.14 42.21 15.63
N PRO A 211 -23.66 41.90 14.43
CA PRO A 211 -23.08 40.92 13.51
C PRO A 211 -22.42 41.54 12.28
N HIS A 212 -21.23 41.04 11.94
CA HIS A 212 -20.80 40.90 10.55
C HIS A 212 -21.05 39.46 10.13
N PHE A 213 -22.01 39.27 9.21
CA PHE A 213 -22.31 37.97 8.62
C PHE A 213 -21.14 37.55 7.71
N SER A 214 -20.36 36.57 8.15
CA SER A 214 -19.64 35.63 7.31
C SER A 214 -19.86 34.24 7.90
N VAL A 215 -20.33 33.31 7.07
CA VAL A 215 -20.70 31.94 7.42
C VAL A 215 -19.45 31.21 7.88
N ARG A 216 -19.21 31.16 9.20
CA ARG A 216 -18.20 30.30 9.81
C ARG A 216 -18.74 28.88 9.91
N LEU A 217 -18.34 28.08 8.92
CA LEU A 217 -18.22 26.64 8.99
C LEU A 217 -17.45 26.27 10.28
N PHE A 218 -18.07 25.53 11.20
CA PHE A 218 -17.37 24.81 12.26
C PHE A 218 -17.36 23.32 11.85
N LEU A 219 -16.67 23.03 10.76
CA LEU A 219 -16.03 21.75 10.45
C LEU A 219 -14.63 22.14 9.98
N ALA A 220 -13.62 21.54 10.60
CA ALA A 220 -12.26 22.08 10.70
C ALA A 220 -12.21 23.40 11.49
N ASN A 221 -11.77 23.32 12.74
CA ASN A 221 -10.74 24.27 13.08
C ASN A 221 -9.65 24.07 12.03
N ASP A 222 -9.47 25.10 11.21
CA ASP A 222 -8.17 25.56 10.79
C ASP A 222 -7.13 25.23 11.87
N ILE A 223 -6.51 24.08 11.71
CA ILE A 223 -5.11 24.19 11.38
C ILE A 223 -5.11 23.86 9.88
N GLN A 224 -4.98 24.87 9.02
CA GLN A 224 -4.05 24.70 7.90
C GLN A 224 -2.75 24.28 8.58
N VAL A 225 -2.61 22.97 8.85
CA VAL A 225 -1.40 22.44 9.45
C VAL A 225 -0.40 22.69 8.37
N ASN A 226 0.37 23.77 8.53
CA ASN A 226 1.52 23.98 7.70
C ASN A 226 2.47 22.85 8.06
N THR A 227 2.32 21.71 7.38
CA THR A 227 3.05 20.48 7.66
C THR A 227 4.57 20.68 7.53
N MET A 228 4.99 21.74 6.83
CA MET A 228 6.37 22.20 6.77
C MET A 228 6.93 22.66 8.13
N GLU A 229 6.07 22.98 9.11
CA GLU A 229 6.53 23.34 10.46
C GLU A 229 7.27 22.19 11.15
N TYR A 230 6.89 20.96 10.80
CA TYR A 230 7.50 19.71 11.30
C TYR A 230 8.70 19.24 10.49
N ASP A 231 9.01 19.86 9.35
CA ASP A 231 10.24 19.57 8.63
C ASP A 231 11.47 20.13 9.37
N THR A 232 12.63 19.58 9.03
CA THR A 232 13.92 20.08 9.51
C THR A 232 14.11 21.56 9.20
N LYS A 233 14.83 22.26 10.08
CA LYS A 233 15.22 23.67 9.88
C LYS A 233 16.45 23.80 8.97
N VAL A 234 17.12 22.70 8.63
CA VAL A 234 18.17 22.69 7.62
C VAL A 234 17.54 22.88 6.24
N PRO A 235 18.05 23.80 5.41
CA PRO A 235 17.47 24.07 4.09
C PRO A 235 17.34 22.82 3.22
N PRO A 236 16.20 22.60 2.55
CA PRO A 236 16.03 21.49 1.62
C PRO A 236 16.88 21.69 0.36
N SER A 237 17.19 20.60 -0.34
CA SER A 237 17.66 20.67 -1.72
C SER A 237 16.63 21.39 -2.60
N SER A 238 17.11 22.20 -3.54
CA SER A 238 16.28 23.10 -4.36
C SER A 238 16.49 22.84 -5.84
N THR A 239 15.39 22.82 -6.60
CA THR A 239 15.44 22.75 -8.06
C THR A 239 16.05 23.99 -8.70
N GLY A 240 16.27 25.08 -7.94
CA GLY A 240 16.95 26.30 -8.40
C GLY A 240 18.46 26.31 -8.22
N ASP A 241 19.02 25.37 -7.44
CA ASP A 241 20.47 25.28 -7.27
C ASP A 241 21.12 24.58 -8.46
N LYS A 242 21.74 25.35 -9.35
CA LYS A 242 22.40 24.86 -10.57
C LYS A 242 23.56 23.90 -10.33
N ASN A 243 24.09 23.83 -9.11
CA ASN A 243 25.16 22.91 -8.74
C ASN A 243 24.62 21.61 -8.12
N SER A 244 23.32 21.50 -7.89
CA SER A 244 22.67 20.34 -7.29
C SER A 244 22.18 19.33 -8.32
N PHE A 245 21.96 18.09 -7.88
CA PHE A 245 21.26 17.10 -8.70
C PHE A 245 19.78 17.40 -8.87
N ALA A 246 19.18 18.16 -7.95
CA ALA A 246 17.80 18.61 -8.05
C ALA A 246 17.56 19.42 -9.33
N PHE A 247 18.44 20.37 -9.65
CA PHE A 247 18.36 21.16 -10.88
C PHE A 247 18.52 20.29 -12.14
N ILE A 248 19.48 19.36 -12.13
CA ILE A 248 19.68 18.41 -13.24
C ILE A 248 18.45 17.53 -13.44
N SER A 249 17.88 17.02 -12.35
CA SER A 249 16.69 16.18 -12.38
C SER A 249 15.49 16.93 -12.92
N ALA A 250 15.26 18.15 -12.44
CA ALA A 250 14.15 18.99 -12.89
C ALA A 250 14.26 19.40 -14.36
N ARG A 251 15.45 19.83 -14.78
CA ARG A 251 15.70 20.35 -16.14
C ARG A 251 15.78 19.24 -17.19
N ASP A 252 16.47 18.14 -16.88
CA ASP A 252 16.85 17.15 -17.88
C ASP A 252 16.09 15.83 -17.74
N ARG A 253 15.86 15.34 -16.51
CA ARG A 253 15.30 13.99 -16.29
C ARG A 253 13.79 13.95 -16.29
N TRP A 254 13.12 14.86 -15.59
CA TRP A 254 11.66 14.90 -15.53
C TRP A 254 10.99 15.07 -16.90
N PRO A 255 11.49 15.90 -17.84
CA PRO A 255 10.93 15.96 -19.18
C PRO A 255 11.08 14.64 -19.96
N VAL A 256 12.15 13.87 -19.73
CA VAL A 256 12.33 12.54 -20.33
C VAL A 256 11.30 11.57 -19.77
N ILE A 257 11.08 11.56 -18.45
CA ILE A 257 10.05 10.73 -17.80
C ILE A 257 8.65 11.03 -18.37
N LEU A 258 8.29 12.31 -18.47
CA LEU A 258 7.01 12.70 -19.07
C LEU A 258 6.91 12.31 -20.54
N THR A 259 8.01 12.36 -21.29
CA THR A 259 8.03 11.91 -22.70
C THR A 259 7.77 10.41 -22.79
N SER A 260 8.45 9.61 -21.97
CA SER A 260 8.22 8.17 -21.92
C SER A 260 6.78 7.83 -21.52
N ALA A 261 6.19 8.57 -20.57
CA ALA A 261 4.80 8.40 -20.19
C ALA A 261 3.81 8.76 -21.32
N ILE A 262 4.06 9.87 -22.04
CA ILE A 262 3.30 10.26 -23.24
C ILE A 262 3.35 9.16 -24.29
N ASP A 263 4.55 8.63 -24.59
CA ASP A 263 4.75 7.59 -25.59
C ASP A 263 4.03 6.28 -25.20
N ASP A 264 4.08 5.88 -23.93
CA ASP A 264 3.40 4.68 -23.45
C ASP A 264 1.88 4.80 -23.56
N VAL A 265 1.29 5.90 -23.07
CA VAL A 265 -0.15 6.15 -23.17
C VAL A 265 -0.56 6.22 -24.64
N HIS A 266 0.17 6.94 -25.49
CA HIS A 266 -0.14 7.05 -26.91
C HIS A 266 -0.16 5.67 -27.60
N LYS A 267 0.82 4.79 -27.31
CA LYS A 267 0.85 3.41 -27.83
C LYS A 267 -0.28 2.55 -27.28
N ALA A 268 -0.70 2.75 -26.03
CA ALA A 268 -1.83 2.03 -25.46
C ALA A 268 -3.14 2.47 -26.15
N VAL A 269 -3.35 3.77 -26.28
CA VAL A 269 -4.53 4.39 -26.92
C VAL A 269 -4.67 3.97 -28.38
N SER A 270 -3.58 3.86 -29.13
CA SER A 270 -3.62 3.45 -30.54
C SER A 270 -4.07 2.00 -30.74
N LYS A 271 -4.00 1.17 -29.70
CA LYS A 271 -4.46 -0.23 -29.71
C LYS A 271 -5.91 -0.39 -29.21
N GLU A 272 -6.54 0.67 -28.70
CA GLU A 272 -7.91 0.63 -28.19
C GLU A 272 -8.94 0.72 -29.32
N ALA A 273 -9.97 -0.14 -29.26
CA ALA A 273 -11.05 -0.19 -30.24
C ALA A 273 -12.27 0.64 -29.83
N ASP A 274 -12.46 0.89 -28.54
CA ASP A 274 -13.58 1.68 -28.00
C ASP A 274 -13.32 3.18 -28.23
N PRO A 275 -14.18 3.89 -28.99
CA PRO A 275 -14.01 5.31 -29.28
C PRO A 275 -14.00 6.21 -28.03
N GLU A 276 -14.80 5.90 -27.00
CA GLU A 276 -14.88 6.72 -25.77
C GLU A 276 -13.58 6.58 -24.97
N LYS A 277 -13.12 5.34 -24.78
CA LYS A 277 -11.85 5.06 -24.13
C LYS A 277 -10.66 5.64 -24.92
N GLN A 278 -10.70 5.59 -26.25
CA GLN A 278 -9.65 6.17 -27.08
C GLN A 278 -9.59 7.69 -26.93
N GLU A 279 -10.75 8.38 -26.95
CA GLU A 279 -10.79 9.83 -26.80
C GLU A 279 -10.35 10.29 -25.40
N GLU A 280 -10.77 9.59 -24.35
CA GLU A 280 -10.30 9.85 -22.99
C GLU A 280 -8.78 9.69 -22.87
N GLY A 281 -8.21 8.65 -23.50
CA GLY A 281 -6.76 8.45 -23.51
C GLY A 281 -5.98 9.51 -24.28
N LYS A 282 -6.55 10.08 -25.36
CA LYS A 282 -5.98 11.26 -26.04
C LYS A 282 -5.98 12.47 -25.11
N SER A 283 -7.04 12.67 -24.32
CA SER A 283 -7.10 13.75 -23.32
C SER A 283 -6.01 13.61 -22.26
N ILE A 284 -5.76 12.39 -21.76
CA ILE A 284 -4.65 12.11 -20.82
C ILE A 284 -3.30 12.43 -21.46
N THR A 285 -3.10 12.02 -22.71
CA THR A 285 -1.86 12.32 -23.47
C THR A 285 -1.63 13.82 -23.60
N GLN A 286 -2.68 14.59 -23.89
CA GLN A 286 -2.63 16.06 -23.92
C GLN A 286 -2.32 16.66 -22.54
N GLY A 287 -2.90 16.11 -21.47
CA GLY A 287 -2.61 16.52 -20.09
C GLY A 287 -1.15 16.34 -19.70
N LEU A 288 -0.55 15.19 -20.04
CA LEU A 288 0.88 14.92 -19.83
C LEU A 288 1.76 15.86 -20.66
N ALA A 289 1.40 16.11 -21.92
CA ALA A 289 2.12 17.06 -22.79
C ALA A 289 2.06 18.50 -22.24
N LYS A 290 0.91 18.92 -21.70
CA LYS A 290 0.76 20.21 -21.04
C LYS A 290 1.64 20.31 -19.79
N LEU A 291 1.65 19.29 -18.94
CA LEU A 291 2.52 19.24 -17.75
C LEU A 291 4.00 19.32 -18.13
N LYS A 292 4.42 18.61 -19.19
CA LYS A 292 5.78 18.69 -19.74
C LYS A 292 6.11 20.09 -20.22
N TYR A 293 5.20 20.74 -20.95
CA TYR A 293 5.38 22.11 -21.40
C TYR A 293 5.52 23.08 -20.22
N GLU A 294 4.67 22.97 -19.19
CA GLU A 294 4.74 23.78 -17.97
C GLU A 294 6.10 23.66 -17.28
N LEU A 295 6.59 22.42 -17.12
CA LEU A 295 7.88 22.12 -16.53
C LEU A 295 9.04 22.72 -17.34
N GLN A 296 9.10 22.46 -18.66
CA GLN A 296 10.21 22.91 -19.51
C GLN A 296 10.30 24.44 -19.64
N HIS A 297 9.20 25.15 -19.44
CA HIS A 297 9.13 26.61 -19.51
C HIS A 297 9.12 27.28 -18.14
N ASP A 298 9.49 26.54 -17.08
CA ASP A 298 9.58 27.05 -15.71
C ASP A 298 8.30 27.82 -15.28
N ARG A 299 7.14 27.22 -15.60
CA ARG A 299 5.85 27.82 -15.24
C ARG A 299 5.63 27.72 -13.74
N GLN A 300 4.73 28.57 -13.24
CA GLN A 300 4.27 28.51 -11.86
C GLN A 300 3.54 27.19 -11.61
N LEU A 301 3.79 26.57 -10.45
CA LEU A 301 3.03 25.42 -9.99
C LEU A 301 1.60 25.86 -9.63
N THR A 302 0.61 25.07 -10.00
CA THR A 302 -0.82 25.39 -9.78
C THR A 302 -1.46 24.42 -8.80
N PRO A 303 -2.56 24.78 -8.14
CA PRO A 303 -3.30 23.82 -7.31
C PRO A 303 -3.62 22.53 -8.07
N LEU A 304 -3.46 21.40 -7.39
CA LEU A 304 -3.89 20.10 -7.86
C LEU A 304 -5.42 20.07 -7.96
N LEU A 305 -5.92 19.44 -9.04
CA LEU A 305 -7.34 19.14 -9.17
C LEU A 305 -7.74 18.09 -8.12
N ASP A 306 -8.90 18.28 -7.51
CA ASP A 306 -9.46 17.33 -6.57
C ASP A 306 -9.92 16.05 -7.28
N ASP A 307 -9.35 14.91 -6.84
CA ASP A 307 -9.72 13.57 -7.30
C ASP A 307 -10.40 12.74 -6.19
N GLY A 308 -10.81 13.41 -5.10
CA GLY A 308 -11.48 12.81 -3.95
C GLY A 308 -10.55 12.12 -2.96
N GLN A 309 -9.23 12.22 -3.13
CA GLN A 309 -8.26 11.71 -2.15
C GLN A 309 -7.88 12.77 -1.11
N PRO A 310 -7.67 12.37 0.16
CA PRO A 310 -7.44 13.31 1.27
C PRO A 310 -6.11 14.08 1.18
N ASP A 311 -5.16 13.60 0.38
CA ASP A 311 -3.84 14.20 0.24
C ASP A 311 -3.84 15.49 -0.61
N ILE A 312 -4.84 15.67 -1.49
CA ILE A 312 -4.95 16.86 -2.37
C ILE A 312 -4.99 18.15 -1.56
N ALA A 313 -5.80 18.19 -0.49
CA ALA A 313 -5.91 19.36 0.36
C ALA A 313 -4.56 19.74 0.99
N SER A 314 -3.81 18.74 1.46
CA SER A 314 -2.48 18.93 2.05
C SER A 314 -1.46 19.45 1.03
N TYR A 315 -1.46 18.90 -0.18
CA TYR A 315 -0.61 19.41 -1.27
C TYR A 315 -0.93 20.86 -1.62
N ASN A 316 -2.22 21.20 -1.75
CA ASN A 316 -2.64 22.55 -2.12
C ASN A 316 -2.34 23.57 -1.01
N ALA A 317 -2.53 23.20 0.26
CA ALA A 317 -2.15 24.04 1.39
C ALA A 317 -0.64 24.28 1.45
N GLU A 318 0.17 23.24 1.22
CA GLU A 318 1.64 23.38 1.18
C GLU A 318 2.10 24.21 -0.04
N LEU A 319 1.46 24.04 -1.21
CA LEU A 319 1.75 24.86 -2.39
C LEU A 319 1.53 26.36 -2.10
N GLU A 320 0.40 26.68 -1.46
CA GLU A 320 0.06 28.04 -1.06
C GLU A 320 1.05 28.59 -0.02
N ALA A 321 1.38 27.80 1.00
CA ALA A 321 2.37 28.16 2.02
C ALA A 321 3.77 28.43 1.45
N ARG A 322 4.10 27.77 0.32
CA ARG A 322 5.34 28.00 -0.46
C ARG A 322 5.27 29.22 -1.38
N GLY A 323 4.14 29.93 -1.44
CA GLY A 323 3.95 31.11 -2.29
C GLY A 323 3.73 30.79 -3.76
N ASN A 324 3.27 29.57 -4.10
CA ASN A 324 3.08 29.09 -5.47
C ASN A 324 4.36 29.28 -6.32
N PRO A 325 5.44 28.52 -6.04
CA PRO A 325 6.73 28.68 -6.70
C PRO A 325 6.69 28.24 -8.16
N LYS A 326 7.83 28.38 -8.85
CA LYS A 326 8.05 27.82 -10.20
C LYS A 326 8.81 26.51 -10.14
N TRP A 327 8.79 25.75 -11.24
CA TRP A 327 9.42 24.42 -11.32
C TRP A 327 10.92 24.40 -11.00
N PHE A 328 11.65 25.46 -11.35
CA PHE A 328 13.09 25.60 -11.09
C PHE A 328 13.39 26.54 -9.91
N ASP A 329 12.44 26.71 -8.98
CA ASP A 329 12.65 27.46 -7.74
C ASP A 329 11.76 26.92 -6.61
N VAL A 330 11.95 25.65 -6.27
CA VAL A 330 11.14 24.96 -5.25
C VAL A 330 11.94 23.84 -4.59
N ALA A 331 11.57 23.47 -3.36
CA ALA A 331 12.17 22.31 -2.69
C ALA A 331 11.99 21.05 -3.54
N TRP A 332 13.10 20.33 -3.77
CA TRP A 332 13.15 19.25 -4.74
C TRP A 332 12.20 18.10 -4.41
N LEU A 333 12.22 17.62 -3.16
CA LEU A 333 11.31 16.57 -2.68
C LEU A 333 9.85 16.89 -2.99
N TYR A 334 9.38 18.08 -2.61
CA TYR A 334 8.00 18.49 -2.83
C TYR A 334 7.66 18.54 -4.32
N ALA A 335 8.52 19.16 -5.14
CA ALA A 335 8.29 19.34 -6.57
C ALA A 335 8.23 18.00 -7.32
N GLU A 336 9.08 17.05 -6.96
CA GLU A 336 9.10 15.72 -7.57
C GLU A 336 7.87 14.91 -7.16
N CYS A 337 7.49 14.92 -5.88
CA CYS A 337 6.26 14.28 -5.43
C CYS A 337 5.02 14.93 -6.08
N TYR A 338 4.99 16.26 -6.18
CA TYR A 338 3.93 17.00 -6.87
C TYR A 338 3.82 16.64 -8.35
N LEU A 339 4.96 16.43 -9.05
CA LEU A 339 4.98 15.98 -10.44
C LEU A 339 4.25 14.64 -10.62
N TYR A 340 4.61 13.63 -9.83
CA TYR A 340 3.95 12.32 -9.91
C TYR A 340 2.50 12.38 -9.47
N ARG A 341 2.16 13.20 -8.47
CA ARG A 341 0.77 13.40 -8.07
C ARG A 341 -0.06 14.05 -9.17
N ARG A 342 0.46 15.07 -9.87
CA ARG A 342 -0.15 15.67 -11.07
C ARG A 342 -0.38 14.65 -12.17
N MET A 343 0.59 13.76 -12.42
CA MET A 343 0.43 12.67 -13.40
C MET A 343 -0.69 11.71 -12.98
N ALA A 344 -0.69 11.26 -11.72
CA ALA A 344 -1.67 10.32 -11.20
C ALA A 344 -3.11 10.85 -11.30
N ILE A 345 -3.32 12.16 -11.09
CA ILE A 345 -4.64 12.81 -11.21
C ILE A 345 -5.24 12.61 -12.60
N LEU A 346 -4.44 12.72 -13.66
CA LEU A 346 -4.92 12.54 -15.05
C LEU A 346 -5.57 11.18 -15.25
N PHE A 347 -5.10 10.15 -14.53
CA PHE A 347 -5.68 8.82 -14.55
C PHE A 347 -6.80 8.70 -13.51
N SER A 348 -6.61 9.14 -12.27
CA SER A 348 -7.59 8.90 -11.19
C SER A 348 -8.96 9.58 -11.42
N THR A 349 -8.98 10.70 -12.15
CA THR A 349 -10.20 11.40 -12.57
C THR A 349 -10.81 10.89 -13.88
N SER A 350 -10.13 9.96 -14.56
CA SER A 350 -10.66 9.29 -15.76
C SER A 350 -11.63 8.16 -15.40
N THR A 351 -12.41 7.71 -16.37
CA THR A 351 -13.38 6.62 -16.25
C THR A 351 -12.77 5.29 -16.69
N HIS A 352 -12.18 5.23 -17.89
CA HIS A 352 -11.69 4.01 -18.51
C HIS A 352 -10.21 3.74 -18.22
N TRP A 353 -9.43 4.77 -17.92
CA TRP A 353 -7.97 4.68 -17.66
C TRP A 353 -7.60 4.76 -16.18
N LYS A 354 -8.58 4.74 -15.27
CA LYS A 354 -8.39 4.98 -13.84
C LYS A 354 -7.35 4.10 -13.16
N ARG A 355 -7.20 2.86 -13.63
CA ARG A 355 -6.28 1.86 -13.08
C ARG A 355 -5.06 1.62 -13.97
N TYR A 356 -4.85 2.44 -14.99
CA TYR A 356 -3.72 2.30 -15.88
C TYR A 356 -2.44 2.77 -15.19
N ASP A 357 -1.49 1.85 -15.00
CA ASP A 357 -0.13 2.18 -14.57
C ASP A 357 0.75 2.38 -15.82
N VAL A 358 1.04 3.64 -16.11
CA VAL A 358 1.87 4.07 -17.24
C VAL A 358 3.32 3.57 -17.17
N PHE A 359 3.76 3.08 -16.01
CA PHE A 359 5.11 2.55 -15.82
C PHE A 359 5.18 1.03 -15.79
N SER A 360 4.05 0.32 -15.75
CA SER A 360 4.00 -1.13 -15.59
C SER A 360 4.80 -1.88 -16.67
N LYS A 361 4.72 -1.46 -17.94
CA LYS A 361 5.49 -2.09 -19.03
C LYS A 361 7.00 -1.94 -18.83
N GLN A 362 7.45 -0.75 -18.41
CA GLN A 362 8.86 -0.49 -18.14
C GLN A 362 9.36 -1.34 -16.95
N LYS A 363 8.57 -1.43 -15.87
CA LYS A 363 8.88 -2.28 -14.71
C LYS A 363 9.06 -3.75 -15.13
N MET A 364 8.14 -4.28 -15.93
CA MET A 364 8.19 -5.68 -16.40
C MET A 364 9.33 -5.94 -17.40
N SER A 365 9.58 -5.02 -18.33
CA SER A 365 10.72 -5.13 -19.26
C SER A 365 12.05 -5.14 -18.51
N THR A 366 12.20 -4.28 -17.50
CA THR A 366 13.39 -4.25 -16.64
C THR A 366 13.55 -5.54 -15.84
N PHE A 367 12.46 -6.11 -15.32
CA PHE A 367 12.54 -7.41 -14.64
C PHE A 367 12.95 -8.54 -15.59
N ARG A 368 12.41 -8.53 -16.82
CA ARG A 368 12.74 -9.50 -17.86
C ARG A 368 14.22 -9.48 -18.21
N SER A 369 14.84 -8.30 -18.31
CA SER A 369 16.27 -8.18 -18.64
C SER A 369 17.19 -8.68 -17.51
N SER A 370 16.70 -8.72 -16.27
CA SER A 370 17.40 -9.31 -15.12
C SER A 370 17.35 -10.86 -15.06
N ARG A 371 16.89 -11.53 -16.13
CA ARG A 371 16.74 -13.00 -16.19
C ARG A 371 17.91 -13.79 -15.58
N PRO A 372 19.19 -13.57 -15.95
CA PRO A 372 20.27 -14.39 -15.41
C PRO A 372 20.40 -14.31 -13.89
N ALA A 373 20.25 -13.09 -13.33
CA ALA A 373 20.33 -12.86 -11.89
C ALA A 373 19.13 -13.46 -11.16
N VAL A 374 17.92 -13.36 -11.73
CA VAL A 374 16.70 -13.95 -11.16
C VAL A 374 16.83 -15.47 -11.05
N LEU A 375 17.29 -16.14 -12.12
CA LEU A 375 17.40 -17.59 -12.15
C LEU A 375 18.46 -18.11 -11.19
N GLU A 376 19.64 -17.47 -11.13
CA GLU A 376 20.68 -17.82 -10.17
C GLU A 376 20.18 -17.66 -8.72
N LEU A 377 19.59 -16.51 -8.40
CA LEU A 377 19.06 -16.25 -7.05
C LEU A 377 17.93 -17.21 -6.67
N ALA A 378 17.07 -17.58 -7.62
CA ALA A 378 16.01 -18.55 -7.37
C ALA A 378 16.58 -19.91 -6.97
N ALA A 379 17.57 -20.41 -7.71
CA ALA A 379 18.27 -21.65 -7.37
C ALA A 379 18.90 -21.58 -5.97
N ARG A 380 19.65 -20.52 -5.70
CA ARG A 380 20.37 -20.33 -4.44
C ARG A 380 19.45 -20.20 -3.23
N TYR A 381 18.38 -19.41 -3.35
CA TYR A 381 17.41 -19.25 -2.28
C TYR A 381 16.73 -20.58 -1.94
N ASN A 382 16.40 -21.39 -2.96
CA ASN A 382 15.84 -22.72 -2.76
C ASN A 382 16.83 -23.68 -2.08
N ASP A 383 18.13 -23.60 -2.40
CA ASP A 383 19.19 -24.36 -1.72
C ASP A 383 19.30 -23.95 -0.25
N ILE A 384 19.38 -22.64 0.05
CA ILE A 384 19.45 -22.11 1.42
C ILE A 384 18.24 -22.55 2.25
N THR A 385 17.04 -22.44 1.68
CA THR A 385 15.80 -22.81 2.36
C THR A 385 15.79 -24.30 2.71
N ARG A 386 16.26 -25.16 1.80
CA ARG A 386 16.44 -26.60 2.07
C ARG A 386 17.46 -26.87 3.18
N GLN A 387 18.54 -26.08 3.24
CA GLN A 387 19.54 -26.21 4.30
C GLN A 387 18.97 -25.83 5.68
N PHE A 388 18.17 -24.77 5.79
CA PHE A 388 17.50 -24.39 7.04
C PHE A 388 16.50 -25.46 7.53
N GLN A 389 15.89 -26.21 6.62
CA GLN A 389 14.92 -27.26 6.95
C GLN A 389 15.57 -28.62 7.24
N SER A 390 16.83 -28.83 6.85
CA SER A 390 17.53 -30.11 7.00
C SER A 390 18.22 -30.24 8.36
N GLY A 391 17.88 -31.30 9.11
CA GLY A 391 18.52 -31.65 10.38
C GLY A 391 19.94 -32.20 10.27
N ASP A 392 20.39 -32.56 9.06
CA ASP A 392 21.75 -33.05 8.75
C ASP A 392 22.59 -31.98 8.01
N SER A 393 22.21 -30.71 8.10
CA SER A 393 22.97 -29.62 7.47
C SER A 393 24.26 -29.31 8.23
N ALA A 394 25.28 -28.78 7.55
CA ALA A 394 26.49 -28.28 8.20
C ALA A 394 26.18 -27.20 9.28
N LEU A 395 25.08 -26.47 9.10
CA LEU A 395 24.57 -25.48 10.06
C LEU A 395 23.99 -26.13 11.33
N ALA A 396 23.39 -27.32 11.20
CA ALA A 396 22.84 -28.07 12.33
C ALA A 396 23.92 -28.67 13.25
N HIS A 397 25.13 -28.90 12.70
CA HIS A 397 26.27 -29.45 13.43
C HIS A 397 27.32 -28.40 13.86
N ALA A 398 27.15 -27.13 13.46
CA ALA A 398 28.06 -26.04 13.81
C ALA A 398 27.93 -25.62 15.29
N SER A 399 29.02 -25.11 15.87
CA SER A 399 28.94 -24.45 17.19
C SER A 399 28.07 -23.19 17.11
N GLU A 400 27.56 -22.71 18.25
CA GLU A 400 26.73 -21.50 18.29
C GLU A 400 27.44 -20.27 17.72
N GLU A 401 28.74 -20.11 18.00
CA GLU A 401 29.57 -19.02 17.47
C GLU A 401 29.77 -19.11 15.94
N GLU A 402 30.00 -20.32 15.41
CA GLU A 402 30.13 -20.54 13.97
C GLU A 402 28.81 -20.28 13.26
N ARG A 403 27.69 -20.72 13.85
CA ARG A 403 26.34 -20.48 13.33
C ARG A 403 26.04 -18.98 13.28
N GLU A 404 26.27 -18.25 14.36
CA GLU A 404 26.02 -16.81 14.40
C GLU A 404 26.92 -16.05 13.40
N ARG A 405 28.19 -16.46 13.25
CA ARG A 405 29.10 -15.87 12.26
C ARG A 405 28.59 -16.09 10.83
N ALA A 406 28.09 -17.28 10.52
CA ALA A 406 27.56 -17.61 9.20
C ALA A 406 26.21 -16.92 8.94
N GLU A 407 25.31 -16.90 9.91
CA GLU A 407 24.06 -16.15 9.85
C GLU A 407 24.32 -14.66 9.61
N LYS A 408 25.32 -14.07 10.28
CA LYS A 408 25.72 -12.68 10.07
C LYS A 408 26.21 -12.45 8.65
N ALA A 409 27.05 -13.33 8.13
CA ALA A 409 27.56 -13.23 6.76
C ALA A 409 26.42 -13.35 5.73
N LEU A 410 25.50 -14.32 5.91
CA LEU A 410 24.31 -14.47 5.06
C LEU A 410 23.42 -13.22 5.13
N PHE A 411 23.17 -12.69 6.34
CA PHE A 411 22.38 -11.48 6.51
C PHE A 411 22.99 -10.30 5.76
N THR A 412 24.30 -10.08 5.90
CA THR A 412 25.02 -9.03 5.16
C THR A 412 24.87 -9.23 3.66
N GLU A 413 25.08 -10.44 3.15
CA GLU A 413 24.98 -10.74 1.71
C GLU A 413 23.57 -10.51 1.16
N MET A 414 22.53 -10.98 1.87
CA MET A 414 21.14 -10.74 1.50
C MET A 414 20.78 -9.25 1.51
N CYS A 415 21.28 -8.50 2.49
CA CYS A 415 21.04 -7.07 2.56
C CYS A 415 21.83 -6.29 1.50
N GLU A 416 23.04 -6.73 1.13
CA GLU A 416 23.82 -6.15 0.04
C GLU A 416 23.15 -6.36 -1.32
N ILE A 417 22.61 -7.56 -1.57
CA ILE A 417 21.84 -7.84 -2.78
C ILE A 417 20.61 -6.91 -2.84
N CYS A 418 19.92 -6.70 -1.71
CA CYS A 418 18.82 -5.74 -1.62
C CYS A 418 19.26 -4.28 -1.80
N LEU A 419 20.44 -3.92 -1.26
CA LEU A 419 21.00 -2.58 -1.33
C LEU A 419 21.35 -2.18 -2.77
N TRP A 420 21.98 -3.09 -3.52
CA TRP A 420 22.43 -2.83 -4.88
C TRP A 420 21.34 -3.11 -5.92
N GLY A 421 20.39 -4.01 -5.64
CA GLY A 421 19.30 -4.34 -6.55
C GLY A 421 19.82 -4.70 -7.94
N ASN A 422 19.35 -4.01 -8.98
CA ASN A 422 19.77 -4.27 -10.37
C ASN A 422 21.26 -3.93 -10.63
N ALA A 423 21.91 -3.19 -9.73
CA ALA A 423 23.34 -2.90 -9.79
C ALA A 423 24.19 -3.97 -9.09
N THR A 424 23.57 -5.05 -8.59
CA THR A 424 24.29 -6.18 -7.96
C THR A 424 25.19 -6.87 -8.99
N ASP A 425 26.46 -7.00 -8.65
CA ASP A 425 27.41 -7.78 -9.42
C ASP A 425 27.05 -9.27 -9.32
N LEU A 426 26.90 -9.96 -10.46
CA LEU A 426 26.58 -11.38 -10.50
C LEU A 426 27.57 -12.24 -9.68
N SER A 427 28.82 -11.78 -9.52
CA SER A 427 29.80 -12.45 -8.67
C SER A 427 29.42 -12.48 -7.19
N LEU A 428 28.61 -11.52 -6.70
CA LEU A 428 28.03 -11.55 -5.35
C LEU A 428 26.96 -12.63 -5.19
N LEU A 429 26.35 -13.10 -6.28
CA LEU A 429 25.30 -14.12 -6.23
C LEU A 429 25.86 -15.54 -6.09
N THR A 430 27.17 -15.71 -6.30
CA THR A 430 27.83 -17.03 -6.33
C THR A 430 28.09 -17.63 -4.94
N SER A 431 27.88 -16.85 -3.87
CA SER A 431 28.40 -17.16 -2.54
C SER A 431 27.34 -17.44 -1.47
N LEU A 432 26.13 -17.81 -1.88
CA LEU A 432 24.98 -17.89 -1.00
C LEU A 432 24.83 -19.21 -0.20
N SER A 433 25.82 -20.12 -0.21
CA SER A 433 25.77 -21.37 0.58
C SER A 433 26.70 -21.31 1.79
N TYR A 434 26.36 -22.04 2.87
CA TYR A 434 27.22 -22.10 4.07
C TYR A 434 28.66 -22.54 3.75
N GLU A 435 28.81 -23.57 2.90
CA GLU A 435 30.13 -24.07 2.49
C GLU A 435 30.90 -23.06 1.64
N ASP A 436 30.21 -22.29 0.81
CA ASP A 436 30.84 -21.24 -0.02
C ASP A 436 31.23 -20.04 0.85
N ILE A 437 30.40 -19.62 1.80
CA ILE A 437 30.69 -18.52 2.73
C ILE A 437 31.95 -18.77 3.55
N GLN A 438 32.16 -20.02 3.99
CA GLN A 438 33.40 -20.40 4.68
C GLN A 438 34.64 -20.30 3.76
N LYS A 439 34.50 -20.61 2.47
CA LYS A 439 35.57 -20.50 1.47
C LYS A 439 35.78 -19.04 1.00
N LEU A 440 34.76 -18.19 1.13
CA LEU A 440 34.72 -16.82 0.61
C LEU A 440 35.29 -15.75 1.55
N GLN A 441 35.79 -16.12 2.74
CA GLN A 441 36.58 -15.21 3.57
C GLN A 441 37.90 -14.85 2.86
N GLY A 442 37.82 -13.95 1.87
CA GLY A 442 38.96 -13.54 1.04
C GLY A 442 38.66 -13.14 -0.41
N SER A 443 37.43 -13.18 -0.94
CA SER A 443 37.20 -12.82 -2.35
C SER A 443 37.39 -11.32 -2.62
N GLU A 444 38.16 -10.98 -3.65
CA GLU A 444 38.45 -9.59 -4.05
C GLU A 444 37.20 -8.82 -4.50
N SER A 445 36.23 -9.51 -5.11
CA SER A 445 34.97 -8.90 -5.58
C SER A 445 34.09 -8.39 -4.44
N ARG A 446 34.09 -9.09 -3.30
CA ARG A 446 33.29 -8.69 -2.12
C ARG A 446 33.89 -7.46 -1.45
N LYS A 447 35.22 -7.44 -1.27
CA LYS A 447 35.96 -6.27 -0.75
C LYS A 447 35.73 -5.01 -1.62
N ALA A 448 35.75 -5.16 -2.94
CA ALA A 448 35.54 -4.04 -3.86
C ALA A 448 34.12 -3.44 -3.79
N ASN A 449 33.11 -4.21 -3.40
CA ASN A 449 31.74 -3.71 -3.20
C ASN A 449 31.53 -3.20 -1.78
N GLU A 450 32.12 -3.83 -0.76
CA GLU A 450 32.16 -3.30 0.62
C GLU A 450 32.82 -1.92 0.66
N GLU A 451 33.88 -1.67 -0.11
CA GLU A 451 34.54 -0.36 -0.22
C GLU A 451 33.62 0.76 -0.74
N LYS A 452 32.58 0.40 -1.51
CA LYS A 452 31.57 1.35 -2.01
C LYS A 452 30.47 1.64 -0.98
N ILE A 453 30.39 0.87 0.09
CA ILE A 453 29.49 1.10 1.22
C ILE A 453 30.21 1.99 2.24
N ILE A 454 30.02 3.30 2.11
CA ILE A 454 30.81 4.31 2.85
C ILE A 454 30.30 4.57 4.28
N VAL A 455 29.13 4.05 4.62
CA VAL A 455 28.60 3.92 5.99
C VAL A 455 28.02 2.51 6.07
N ASN A 456 28.47 1.70 7.01
CA ASN A 456 28.11 0.28 7.08
C ASN A 456 27.68 -0.14 8.49
N ASP A 457 26.38 -0.04 8.75
CA ASP A 457 25.79 -0.45 10.03
C ASP A 457 25.13 -1.85 10.01
N PHE A 458 25.45 -2.71 9.03
CA PHE A 458 24.95 -4.10 9.02
C PHE A 458 25.23 -4.85 10.32
N PRO A 459 26.43 -4.74 10.96
CA PRO A 459 26.67 -5.42 12.23
C PRO A 459 25.69 -5.02 13.34
N ALA A 460 25.28 -3.76 13.41
CA ALA A 460 24.35 -3.27 14.42
C ALA A 460 22.92 -3.74 14.14
N ALA A 461 22.48 -3.71 12.89
CA ALA A 461 21.17 -4.22 12.48
C ALA A 461 21.04 -5.73 12.73
N PHE A 462 22.07 -6.51 12.41
CA PHE A 462 22.07 -7.95 12.67
C PHE A 462 22.01 -8.26 14.18
N ALA A 463 22.83 -7.56 14.98
CA ALA A 463 22.82 -7.71 16.44
C ALA A 463 21.42 -7.45 17.02
N CYS A 464 20.74 -6.40 16.55
CA CYS A 464 19.36 -6.09 16.95
C CYS A 464 18.39 -7.26 16.68
N LEU A 465 18.42 -7.85 15.48
CA LEU A 465 17.56 -8.98 15.14
C LEU A 465 17.91 -10.24 15.94
N LYS A 466 19.20 -10.49 16.20
CA LYS A 466 19.65 -11.59 17.06
C LYS A 466 19.22 -11.42 18.51
N ASP A 467 19.28 -10.21 19.05
CA ASP A 467 18.81 -9.92 20.40
C ASP A 467 17.30 -10.13 20.52
N ALA A 468 16.53 -9.68 19.51
CA ALA A 468 15.10 -9.96 19.42
C ALA A 468 14.82 -11.47 19.35
N GLN A 469 15.60 -12.23 18.56
CA GLN A 469 15.50 -13.69 18.48
C GLN A 469 15.80 -14.36 19.83
N ARG A 470 16.88 -13.94 20.51
CA ARG A 470 17.30 -14.45 21.83
C ARG A 470 16.32 -14.12 22.95
N SER A 471 15.58 -13.02 22.83
CA SER A 471 14.55 -12.64 23.81
C SER A 471 13.43 -13.68 23.94
N GLY A 472 13.25 -14.53 22.92
CA GLY A 472 12.17 -15.52 22.88
C GLY A 472 10.79 -14.92 22.64
N ALA A 473 10.69 -13.65 22.22
CA ALA A 473 9.43 -13.02 21.84
C ALA A 473 8.67 -13.90 20.83
N LYS A 474 7.37 -14.10 21.03
CA LYS A 474 6.57 -14.95 20.12
C LYS A 474 6.47 -14.35 18.72
N GLU A 475 6.41 -13.03 18.66
CA GLU A 475 6.31 -12.26 17.43
C GLU A 475 7.54 -11.36 17.30
N ARG A 476 8.15 -11.39 16.12
CA ARG A 476 9.26 -10.53 15.70
C ARG A 476 8.92 -10.02 14.31
N ARG A 477 8.30 -8.85 14.25
CA ARG A 477 7.89 -8.21 13.01
C ARG A 477 9.08 -7.45 12.41
N VAL A 478 9.27 -7.57 11.09
CA VAL A 478 10.16 -6.69 10.32
C VAL A 478 9.35 -6.02 9.22
N ASP A 479 9.52 -4.71 9.09
CA ASP A 479 8.83 -3.93 8.06
C ASP A 479 9.81 -3.54 6.96
N ILE A 480 9.37 -3.59 5.70
CA ILE A 480 10.15 -3.14 4.55
C ILE A 480 9.34 -2.06 3.81
N VAL A 481 9.81 -0.82 3.88
CA VAL A 481 9.30 0.29 3.08
C VAL A 481 9.96 0.24 1.71
N LEU A 482 9.18 -0.22 0.73
CA LEU A 482 9.67 -0.60 -0.59
C LEU A 482 10.05 0.62 -1.44
N ASP A 483 11.02 0.40 -2.33
CA ASP A 483 11.40 1.31 -3.41
C ASP A 483 10.88 0.76 -4.74
N ASN A 484 11.73 0.14 -5.57
CA ASN A 484 11.40 -0.23 -6.94
C ASN A 484 10.80 -1.65 -7.10
N ALA A 485 9.92 -1.79 -8.08
CA ALA A 485 9.43 -3.05 -8.61
C ALA A 485 10.48 -3.77 -9.47
N GLY A 486 10.10 -4.93 -10.02
CA GLY A 486 10.98 -5.75 -10.83
C GLY A 486 12.03 -6.45 -9.97
N PHE A 487 13.31 -6.37 -10.36
CA PHE A 487 14.35 -7.17 -9.70
C PHE A 487 14.64 -6.70 -8.27
N GLU A 488 14.45 -5.41 -7.96
CA GLU A 488 14.57 -4.93 -6.58
C GLU A 488 13.49 -5.53 -5.66
N LEU A 489 12.21 -5.48 -6.06
CA LEU A 489 11.14 -6.17 -5.33
C LEU A 489 11.41 -7.68 -5.20
N PHE A 490 11.93 -8.32 -6.23
CA PHE A 490 12.29 -9.74 -6.17
C PHE A 490 13.34 -10.01 -5.10
N VAL A 491 14.42 -9.21 -5.02
CA VAL A 491 15.44 -9.41 -3.98
C VAL A 491 14.95 -9.01 -2.60
N ASP A 492 14.03 -8.04 -2.49
CA ASP A 492 13.36 -7.72 -1.22
C ASP A 492 12.55 -8.92 -0.69
N LEU A 493 11.92 -9.70 -1.58
CA LEU A 493 11.24 -10.94 -1.21
C LEU A 493 12.20 -12.08 -0.88
N VAL A 494 13.37 -12.14 -1.53
CA VAL A 494 14.46 -13.07 -1.15
C VAL A 494 14.91 -12.76 0.28
N LEU A 495 15.13 -11.49 0.64
CA LEU A 495 15.48 -11.08 2.00
C LEU A 495 14.35 -11.37 2.98
N ALA A 496 13.11 -11.02 2.67
CA ALA A 496 11.94 -11.31 3.51
C ALA A 496 11.82 -12.81 3.80
N GLY A 497 11.95 -13.64 2.75
CA GLY A 497 11.98 -15.08 2.85
C GLY A 497 13.14 -15.57 3.72
N TYR A 498 14.35 -15.05 3.54
CA TYR A 498 15.52 -15.40 4.36
C TYR A 498 15.31 -15.07 5.84
N LEU A 499 14.79 -13.88 6.16
CA LEU A 499 14.53 -13.46 7.55
C LEU A 499 13.53 -14.38 8.24
N LEU A 500 12.53 -14.88 7.51
CA LEU A 500 11.55 -15.85 8.00
C LEU A 500 12.17 -17.23 8.20
N GLN A 501 12.91 -17.75 7.20
CA GLN A 501 13.49 -19.10 7.26
C GLN A 501 14.62 -19.22 8.29
N SER A 502 15.40 -18.15 8.50
CA SER A 502 16.43 -18.07 9.54
C SER A 502 15.87 -17.84 10.95
N GLY A 503 14.56 -17.55 11.07
CA GLY A 503 13.90 -17.24 12.34
C GLY A 503 14.29 -15.89 12.95
N LEU A 504 14.98 -15.02 12.20
CA LEU A 504 15.28 -13.64 12.60
C LEU A 504 14.00 -12.79 12.66
N ALA A 505 13.01 -13.11 11.82
CA ALA A 505 11.66 -12.57 11.86
C ALA A 505 10.63 -13.71 11.91
N THR A 506 9.42 -13.42 12.39
CA THR A 506 8.28 -14.34 12.35
C THR A 506 7.24 -13.93 11.31
N HIS A 507 7.10 -12.63 11.05
CA HIS A 507 6.22 -12.06 10.02
C HIS A 507 6.88 -10.80 9.43
N ILE A 508 6.66 -10.56 8.14
CA ILE A 508 7.17 -9.44 7.37
C ILE A 508 6.00 -8.59 6.88
N VAL A 509 6.12 -7.27 7.00
CA VAL A 509 5.16 -6.32 6.44
C VAL A 509 5.85 -5.48 5.36
N LEU A 510 5.32 -5.57 4.15
CA LEU A 510 5.77 -4.82 2.99
C LEU A 510 4.88 -3.59 2.79
N HIS A 511 5.50 -2.42 2.64
CA HIS A 511 4.80 -1.14 2.45
C HIS A 511 5.01 -0.61 1.02
N PRO A 512 4.11 -0.95 0.08
CA PRO A 512 4.12 -0.38 -1.27
C PRO A 512 3.48 1.01 -1.30
N LYS A 513 3.70 1.75 -2.40
CA LYS A 513 2.99 3.00 -2.72
C LYS A 513 1.55 2.68 -3.15
N ASN A 514 0.63 3.64 -3.00
CA ASN A 514 -0.79 3.48 -3.36
C ASN A 514 -1.14 3.91 -4.80
N ILE A 515 -0.24 4.61 -5.48
CA ILE A 515 -0.37 5.10 -6.87
C ILE A 515 0.93 4.85 -7.64
N PRO A 516 0.90 4.81 -9.00
CA PRO A 516 2.12 4.82 -9.80
C PRO A 516 3.03 5.98 -9.40
N TRP A 517 4.22 5.67 -8.91
CA TRP A 517 5.08 6.62 -8.20
C TRP A 517 6.52 6.45 -8.65
N PHE A 518 7.23 7.56 -8.85
CA PHE A 518 8.68 7.58 -9.11
C PHE A 518 9.16 6.60 -10.21
N VAL A 519 8.34 6.44 -11.25
CA VAL A 519 8.48 5.47 -12.35
C VAL A 519 8.37 4.02 -11.85
N SER A 520 9.36 3.55 -11.11
CA SER A 520 9.52 2.13 -10.81
C SER A 520 9.00 1.73 -9.44
N ASP A 521 8.50 2.65 -8.60
CA ASP A 521 8.10 2.27 -7.25
C ASP A 521 7.00 1.20 -7.22
N VAL A 522 7.11 0.30 -6.24
CA VAL A 522 6.17 -0.81 -6.04
C VAL A 522 4.79 -0.27 -5.68
N VAL A 523 3.79 -0.67 -6.46
CA VAL A 523 2.37 -0.64 -6.07
C VAL A 523 1.86 -2.07 -5.82
N PRO A 524 0.72 -2.28 -5.12
CA PRO A 524 0.23 -3.64 -4.82
C PRO A 524 0.13 -4.56 -6.03
N LYS A 525 -0.20 -4.02 -7.21
CA LYS A 525 -0.27 -4.80 -8.45
C LYS A 525 1.09 -5.41 -8.84
N ASP A 526 2.19 -4.71 -8.61
CA ASP A 526 3.54 -5.18 -8.99
C ASP A 526 3.93 -6.46 -8.23
N PHE A 527 3.49 -6.61 -6.98
CA PHE A 527 3.67 -7.85 -6.21
C PHE A 527 2.89 -9.02 -6.82
N SER A 528 1.62 -8.79 -7.18
CA SER A 528 0.82 -9.82 -7.85
C SER A 528 1.35 -10.18 -9.24
N ASP A 529 1.87 -9.20 -9.98
CA ASP A 529 2.49 -9.41 -11.28
C ASP A 529 3.78 -10.23 -11.13
N LEU A 530 4.60 -9.94 -10.12
CA LEU A 530 5.81 -10.72 -9.83
C LEU A 530 5.50 -12.19 -9.55
N LEU A 531 4.54 -12.50 -8.67
CA LEU A 531 4.13 -13.88 -8.40
C LEU A 531 3.58 -14.57 -9.66
N THR A 532 2.83 -13.83 -10.49
CA THR A 532 2.33 -14.31 -11.78
C THR A 532 3.46 -14.65 -12.74
N VAL A 533 4.56 -13.89 -12.73
CA VAL A 533 5.75 -14.20 -13.51
C VAL A 533 6.44 -15.47 -12.99
N LEU A 534 6.54 -15.67 -11.68
CA LEU A 534 7.18 -16.87 -11.12
C LEU A 534 6.46 -18.16 -11.56
N VAL A 535 5.13 -18.21 -11.43
CA VAL A 535 4.34 -19.39 -11.83
C VAL A 535 4.28 -19.58 -13.35
N ASN A 536 4.35 -18.49 -14.12
CA ASN A 536 4.33 -18.52 -15.59
C ASN A 536 5.71 -18.25 -16.22
N ALA A 537 6.82 -18.57 -15.52
CA ALA A 537 8.17 -18.14 -15.91
C ALA A 537 8.51 -18.54 -17.35
N LYS A 538 8.10 -19.73 -17.78
CA LYS A 538 8.26 -20.21 -19.15
C LYS A 538 7.59 -19.30 -20.17
N SER A 539 6.29 -19.07 -20.02
CA SER A 539 5.53 -18.18 -20.90
C SER A 539 6.09 -16.76 -20.86
N PHE A 540 6.49 -16.28 -19.68
CA PHE A 540 7.07 -14.96 -19.53
C PHE A 540 8.35 -14.86 -20.35
N TYR A 541 9.38 -15.64 -20.08
CA TYR A 541 10.70 -15.50 -20.72
C TYR A 541 10.79 -16.02 -22.16
N GLU A 542 9.94 -16.95 -22.58
CA GLU A 542 10.01 -17.55 -23.94
C GLU A 542 9.11 -16.84 -24.96
N THR A 543 8.11 -16.07 -24.52
CA THR A 543 7.32 -15.23 -25.43
C THR A 543 8.15 -14.03 -25.86
N PRO A 544 8.34 -13.76 -27.17
CA PRO A 544 9.08 -12.60 -27.64
C PRO A 544 8.46 -11.30 -27.15
N SER A 545 9.28 -10.39 -26.61
CA SER A 545 8.89 -9.00 -26.39
C SER A 545 8.64 -8.28 -27.72
N GLU A 546 7.99 -7.11 -27.68
CA GLU A 546 7.76 -6.31 -28.89
C GLU A 546 9.08 -5.96 -29.62
N GLU A 547 10.14 -5.69 -28.86
CA GLU A 547 11.48 -5.39 -29.40
C GLU A 547 12.14 -6.63 -30.01
N GLU A 548 12.09 -7.78 -29.33
CA GLU A 548 12.61 -9.05 -29.86
C GLU A 548 11.85 -9.47 -31.13
N ALA A 549 10.53 -9.35 -31.14
CA ALA A 549 9.69 -9.66 -32.30
C ALA A 549 10.02 -8.75 -33.48
N ALA A 550 10.19 -7.44 -33.25
CA ALA A 550 10.60 -6.49 -34.29
C ALA A 550 12.03 -6.78 -34.82
N GLY A 551 12.92 -7.24 -33.95
CA GLY A 551 14.29 -7.62 -34.29
C GLY A 551 14.47 -9.03 -34.87
N GLY A 552 13.40 -9.85 -34.94
CA GLY A 552 13.48 -11.25 -35.35
C GLY A 552 14.28 -12.13 -34.39
N VAL A 553 14.35 -11.76 -33.11
CA VAL A 553 15.09 -12.48 -32.07
C VAL A 553 14.17 -13.49 -31.39
N THR A 554 14.60 -14.75 -31.36
CA THR A 554 13.92 -15.81 -30.59
C THR A 554 14.49 -15.87 -29.18
N PRO A 555 13.67 -15.71 -28.12
CA PRO A 555 14.15 -15.81 -26.74
C PRO A 555 14.71 -17.20 -26.42
N GLN A 556 15.71 -17.24 -25.54
CA GLN A 556 16.28 -18.51 -25.07
C GLN A 556 15.26 -19.29 -24.23
N THR A 557 15.19 -20.61 -24.40
CA THR A 557 14.34 -21.48 -23.57
C THR A 557 14.83 -21.53 -22.13
N LEU A 558 13.92 -21.70 -21.18
CA LEU A 558 14.28 -22.01 -19.79
C LEU A 558 14.70 -23.48 -19.68
N SER A 559 15.69 -23.76 -18.84
CA SER A 559 16.02 -25.14 -18.48
C SER A 559 14.95 -25.72 -17.55
N ASP A 560 14.81 -27.05 -17.53
CA ASP A 560 13.87 -27.72 -16.60
C ASP A 560 14.19 -27.41 -15.13
N ALA A 561 15.49 -27.26 -14.80
CA ALA A 561 15.94 -26.88 -13.47
C ALA A 561 15.54 -25.45 -13.10
N ASP A 562 15.71 -24.49 -14.01
CA ASP A 562 15.29 -23.10 -13.80
C ASP A 562 13.77 -23.01 -13.63
N GLN A 563 13.02 -23.73 -14.45
CA GLN A 563 11.56 -23.78 -14.34
C GLN A 563 11.13 -24.35 -12.98
N ALA A 564 11.76 -25.43 -12.51
CA ALA A 564 11.48 -26.01 -11.20
C ALA A 564 11.85 -25.06 -10.05
N ASN A 565 12.95 -24.31 -10.18
CA ASN A 565 13.37 -23.33 -9.17
C ASN A 565 12.37 -22.17 -9.04
N MET A 566 11.89 -21.63 -10.17
CA MET A 566 10.90 -20.56 -10.19
C MET A 566 9.54 -21.02 -9.62
N GLN A 567 9.13 -22.25 -9.95
CA GLN A 567 7.91 -22.85 -9.40
C GLN A 567 8.03 -23.05 -7.87
N SER A 568 9.18 -23.53 -7.39
CA SER A 568 9.43 -23.73 -5.95
C SER A 568 9.41 -22.40 -5.19
N LEU A 569 9.97 -21.33 -5.77
CA LEU A 569 9.86 -19.98 -5.21
C LEU A 569 8.41 -19.52 -5.11
N PHE A 570 7.63 -19.68 -6.18
CA PHE A 570 6.22 -19.32 -6.18
C PHE A 570 5.46 -20.05 -5.08
N GLU A 571 5.62 -21.37 -4.95
CA GLU A 571 4.97 -22.18 -3.92
C GLU A 571 5.36 -21.72 -2.51
N SER A 572 6.66 -21.49 -2.26
CA SER A 572 7.16 -20.99 -0.99
C SER A 572 6.57 -19.62 -0.63
N TRP A 573 6.71 -18.63 -1.51
CA TRP A 573 6.27 -17.26 -1.22
C TRP A 573 4.75 -17.11 -1.18
N SER A 574 4.02 -17.85 -2.02
CA SER A 574 2.56 -17.88 -1.96
C SER A 574 2.05 -18.51 -0.66
N SER A 575 2.72 -19.56 -0.16
CA SER A 575 2.42 -20.14 1.16
C SER A 575 2.72 -19.14 2.28
N LEU A 576 3.89 -18.49 2.27
CA LEU A 576 4.24 -17.48 3.27
C LEU A 576 3.24 -16.31 3.28
N TYR A 577 2.76 -15.90 2.11
CA TYR A 577 1.72 -14.89 1.99
C TYR A 577 0.36 -15.39 2.51
N ALA A 578 -0.06 -16.60 2.13
CA ALA A 578 -1.32 -17.21 2.57
C ALA A 578 -1.36 -17.47 4.08
N ASP A 579 -0.22 -17.82 4.68
CA ASP A 579 -0.05 -18.03 6.12
C ASP A 579 0.04 -16.70 6.91
N GLY A 580 -0.04 -15.55 6.25
CA GLY A 580 0.09 -14.22 6.88
C GLY A 580 1.51 -13.83 7.30
N LYS A 581 2.53 -14.63 6.92
CA LYS A 581 3.95 -14.36 7.20
C LYS A 581 4.54 -13.25 6.34
N ILE A 582 3.93 -12.96 5.20
CA ILE A 582 4.24 -11.77 4.39
C ILE A 582 2.92 -11.03 4.17
N LEU A 583 2.85 -9.76 4.57
CA LEU A 583 1.67 -8.91 4.42
C LEU A 583 2.00 -7.69 3.56
N LEU A 584 1.05 -7.25 2.73
CA LEU A 584 1.15 -5.98 2.01
C LEU A 584 0.25 -4.94 2.67
N ARG A 585 0.81 -3.81 3.10
CA ARG A 585 0.07 -2.71 3.74
C ARG A 585 0.37 -1.37 3.05
N PRO A 586 -0.35 -1.01 1.96
CA PRO A 586 -0.22 0.31 1.36
C PRO A 586 -0.73 1.39 2.32
N ASN A 587 -0.11 2.57 2.28
CA ASN A 587 -0.54 3.74 3.05
C ASN A 587 -0.33 5.02 2.21
N GLY A 588 -1.29 5.95 2.27
CA GLY A 588 -1.20 7.22 1.53
C GLY A 588 -0.05 8.11 1.97
N PHE A 589 0.43 7.96 3.21
CA PHE A 589 1.58 8.69 3.74
C PHE A 589 2.84 8.53 2.87
N TRP A 590 3.06 7.36 2.29
CA TRP A 590 4.24 7.08 1.47
C TRP A 590 4.31 7.94 0.20
N THR A 591 3.17 8.45 -0.27
CA THR A 591 3.04 9.30 -1.46
C THR A 591 2.69 10.75 -1.14
N GLU A 592 2.78 11.18 0.13
CA GLU A 592 2.70 12.60 0.48
C GLU A 592 3.95 13.37 0.02
N GLY A 593 3.82 14.69 -0.16
CA GLY A 593 4.89 15.56 -0.67
C GLY A 593 6.00 15.92 0.33
N GLY A 594 5.96 15.35 1.53
CA GLY A 594 6.77 15.76 2.66
C GLY A 594 7.79 14.73 3.17
N SER A 595 8.58 15.16 4.14
CA SER A 595 9.54 14.31 4.86
C SER A 595 8.84 13.35 5.84
N TYR A 596 9.54 12.29 6.24
CA TYR A 596 9.08 11.40 7.29
C TYR A 596 9.14 12.01 8.69
N TRP A 597 9.73 13.19 8.87
CA TRP A 597 9.64 13.94 10.13
C TRP A 597 8.20 14.36 10.46
N ARG A 598 7.33 14.41 9.44
CA ARG A 598 5.91 14.74 9.59
C ARG A 598 5.08 13.56 10.15
N MET A 599 5.58 12.33 10.05
CA MET A 599 4.84 11.10 10.43
C MET A 599 4.20 11.14 11.83
N PRO A 600 4.87 11.63 12.90
CA PRO A 600 4.25 11.71 14.23
C PRO A 600 3.00 12.60 14.30
N HIS A 601 2.83 13.52 13.35
CA HIS A 601 1.77 14.52 13.34
C HIS A 601 0.71 14.23 12.28
N THR A 602 1.13 13.79 11.07
CA THR A 602 0.21 13.55 9.95
C THR A 602 -0.25 12.09 9.86
N ALA A 603 0.54 11.15 10.37
CA ALA A 603 0.21 9.72 10.37
C ALA A 603 0.58 9.02 11.70
N PRO A 604 0.06 9.48 12.86
CA PRO A 604 0.44 8.95 14.17
C PRO A 604 0.09 7.47 14.35
N SER A 605 -0.97 6.98 13.69
CA SER A 605 -1.34 5.56 13.69
C SER A 605 -0.30 4.70 12.98
N LEU A 606 0.23 5.18 11.84
CA LEU A 606 1.31 4.51 11.11
C LEU A 606 2.58 4.46 11.97
N LEU A 607 2.95 5.56 12.61
CA LEU A 607 4.11 5.56 13.52
C LEU A 607 3.90 4.57 14.68
N SER A 608 2.70 4.52 15.27
CA SER A 608 2.40 3.57 16.35
C SER A 608 2.56 2.13 15.90
N ASP A 609 2.06 1.79 14.71
CA ASP A 609 2.20 0.46 14.10
C ASP A 609 3.67 0.10 13.81
N LEU A 610 4.46 1.04 13.27
CA LEU A 610 5.87 0.81 12.98
C LEU A 610 6.75 0.64 14.24
N LYS A 611 6.34 1.17 15.41
CA LYS A 611 7.05 0.94 16.68
C LYS A 611 6.96 -0.51 17.17
N GLU A 612 5.95 -1.25 16.72
CA GLU A 612 5.81 -2.69 17.03
C GLU A 612 6.86 -3.53 16.29
N SER A 613 7.44 -3.01 15.21
CA SER A 613 8.49 -3.67 14.45
C SER A 613 9.78 -3.79 15.26
N GLU A 614 10.47 -4.92 15.12
CA GLU A 614 11.85 -5.08 15.60
C GLU A 614 12.82 -4.27 14.76
N LEU A 615 12.52 -4.13 13.45
CA LEU A 615 13.32 -3.36 12.51
C LEU A 615 12.46 -2.88 11.33
N VAL A 616 12.51 -1.58 11.02
CA VAL A 616 11.93 -1.01 9.81
C VAL A 616 13.04 -0.72 8.81
N ILE A 617 13.04 -1.45 7.70
CA ILE A 617 13.98 -1.33 6.60
C ILE A 617 13.41 -0.36 5.56
N PHE A 618 14.13 0.73 5.28
CA PHE A 618 13.78 1.70 4.25
C PHE A 618 14.68 1.49 3.02
N LYS A 619 14.08 1.11 1.90
CA LYS A 619 14.81 0.85 0.65
C LYS A 619 14.99 2.11 -0.18
N GLY A 620 16.16 2.28 -0.77
CA GLY A 620 16.37 3.21 -1.87
C GLY A 620 16.51 4.69 -1.50
N ASP A 621 16.70 5.51 -2.53
CA ASP A 621 17.12 6.90 -2.41
C ASP A 621 15.99 7.83 -1.95
N LEU A 622 14.76 7.65 -2.46
CA LEU A 622 13.62 8.47 -2.08
C LEU A 622 13.27 8.31 -0.59
N ASN A 623 13.27 7.08 -0.08
CA ASN A 623 13.02 6.84 1.34
C ASN A 623 14.10 7.49 2.21
N TYR A 624 15.39 7.43 1.82
CA TYR A 624 16.46 8.12 2.54
C TYR A 624 16.28 9.63 2.52
N ARG A 625 15.95 10.22 1.35
CA ARG A 625 15.64 11.65 1.23
C ARG A 625 14.47 12.02 2.14
N LYS A 626 13.38 11.24 2.18
CA LYS A 626 12.26 11.49 3.09
C LYS A 626 12.65 11.34 4.57
N LEU A 627 13.48 10.37 4.93
CA LEU A 627 14.02 10.21 6.30
C LEU A 627 14.81 11.45 6.73
N THR A 628 15.67 11.98 5.85
CA THR A 628 16.54 13.12 6.16
C THR A 628 15.97 14.49 5.76
N GLY A 629 14.70 14.55 5.37
CA GLY A 629 14.04 15.79 4.92
C GLY A 629 14.59 16.40 3.62
N ASP A 630 15.30 15.61 2.82
CA ASP A 630 15.99 16.02 1.59
C ASP A 630 16.86 17.27 1.78
N ALA A 631 17.39 17.44 3.00
CA ALA A 631 18.06 18.66 3.42
C ALA A 631 19.56 18.64 3.19
N MET A 632 20.12 19.84 3.02
CA MET A 632 21.54 20.07 2.77
C MET A 632 22.35 20.02 4.07
N TRP A 633 22.33 18.86 4.73
CA TRP A 633 23.10 18.58 5.94
C TRP A 633 24.60 18.70 5.72
N ASP A 634 25.34 19.02 6.78
CA ASP A 634 26.76 18.67 6.86
C ASP A 634 26.85 17.13 6.74
N PRO A 635 27.61 16.56 5.78
CA PRO A 635 27.77 15.12 5.63
C PRO A 635 28.23 14.38 6.87
N ALA A 636 28.93 15.05 7.79
CA ALA A 636 29.35 14.50 9.07
C ALA A 636 28.25 14.50 10.15
N THR A 637 27.07 15.08 9.87
CA THR A 637 25.92 15.05 10.77
C THR A 637 25.57 13.59 11.10
N PRO A 638 25.40 13.19 12.37
CA PRO A 638 24.98 11.83 12.69
C PRO A 638 23.62 11.48 12.09
N PHE A 639 23.50 10.28 11.50
CA PHE A 639 22.23 9.80 10.92
C PHE A 639 21.07 9.87 11.92
N THR A 640 21.32 9.51 13.17
CA THR A 640 20.36 9.55 14.28
C THR A 640 19.79 10.94 14.56
N GLY A 641 20.55 12.01 14.28
CA GLY A 641 20.07 13.39 14.38
C GLY A 641 19.36 13.86 13.09
N ALA A 642 19.86 13.42 11.93
CA ALA A 642 19.32 13.80 10.62
C ALA A 642 17.92 13.21 10.32
N ILE A 643 17.54 12.11 10.99
CA ILE A 643 16.18 11.56 10.91
C ILE A 643 15.22 12.10 11.97
N GLY A 644 15.67 13.09 12.77
CA GLY A 644 14.84 13.92 13.65
C GLY A 644 13.93 13.12 14.59
N PRO A 645 12.60 13.26 14.50
CA PRO A 645 11.66 12.60 15.42
C PRO A 645 11.62 11.07 15.24
N LEU A 646 12.21 10.53 14.17
CA LEU A 646 12.37 9.10 13.95
C LEU A 646 13.71 8.56 14.49
N GLY A 647 14.55 9.44 15.05
CA GLY A 647 15.87 9.13 15.61
C GLY A 647 15.82 8.48 16.99
N LEU A 648 16.80 8.83 17.83
CA LEU A 648 16.88 8.31 19.20
C LEU A 648 15.60 8.61 19.99
N ARG A 649 15.14 7.63 20.78
CA ARG A 649 13.90 7.69 21.58
C ARG A 649 12.60 7.77 20.78
N SER A 650 12.63 7.54 19.47
CA SER A 650 11.42 7.46 18.65
C SER A 650 10.54 6.24 19.01
N GLY A 651 11.14 5.20 19.57
CA GLY A 651 10.53 3.89 19.78
C GLY A 651 10.54 3.00 18.53
N MET A 652 11.16 3.44 17.44
CA MET A 652 11.26 2.72 16.17
C MET A 652 12.73 2.47 15.81
N ARG A 653 13.07 1.25 15.38
CA ARG A 653 14.41 0.95 14.87
C ARG A 653 14.42 1.07 13.36
N VAL A 654 15.39 1.79 12.82
CA VAL A 654 15.46 2.16 11.41
C VAL A 654 16.73 1.58 10.81
N LEU A 655 16.61 0.92 9.66
CA LEU A 655 17.73 0.60 8.78
C LEU A 655 17.46 1.19 7.41
N ALA A 656 18.26 2.14 6.95
CA ALA A 656 18.18 2.66 5.59
C ALA A 656 19.20 1.95 4.70
N LEU A 657 18.71 1.30 3.64
CA LEU A 657 19.53 0.65 2.61
C LEU A 657 19.48 1.50 1.33
N ARG A 658 20.48 2.35 1.14
CA ARG A 658 20.44 3.39 0.10
C ARG A 658 21.68 3.40 -0.77
N THR A 659 21.51 3.13 -2.06
CA THR A 659 22.43 3.60 -3.08
C THR A 659 22.30 5.12 -3.26
N CYS A 660 23.40 5.85 -3.24
CA CYS A 660 23.41 7.31 -3.31
C CYS A 660 23.03 7.82 -4.71
N LYS A 661 21.83 8.40 -4.84
CA LYS A 661 21.26 8.96 -6.08
C LYS A 661 20.77 10.41 -5.89
N ALA A 662 21.24 11.11 -4.86
CA ALA A 662 20.84 12.48 -4.50
C ALA A 662 21.91 13.20 -3.69
N ASP A 663 21.89 14.54 -3.70
CA ASP A 663 22.84 15.40 -2.98
C ASP A 663 22.96 15.03 -1.50
N VAL A 664 21.83 14.81 -0.82
CA VAL A 664 21.80 14.57 0.63
C VAL A 664 22.60 13.33 1.02
N VAL A 665 23.45 13.45 2.04
CA VAL A 665 24.15 12.35 2.70
C VAL A 665 24.51 12.79 4.11
N VAL A 666 24.48 11.86 5.07
CA VAL A 666 24.82 12.08 6.47
C VAL A 666 25.56 10.87 7.03
N GLY A 667 26.14 11.01 8.21
CA GLY A 667 26.85 9.93 8.93
C GLY A 667 28.25 9.63 8.41
N LEU A 668 28.82 10.46 7.55
CA LEU A 668 30.17 10.25 7.04
C LEU A 668 31.24 10.61 8.08
N PRO A 669 32.41 9.95 8.06
CA PRO A 669 33.58 10.45 8.77
C PRO A 669 33.96 11.85 8.29
N LYS A 670 34.43 12.70 9.21
CA LYS A 670 34.87 14.06 8.88
C LYS A 670 35.98 14.01 7.82
N GLY A 671 35.84 14.78 6.75
CA GLY A 671 36.77 14.82 5.61
C GLY A 671 36.46 13.82 4.48
N ARG A 672 35.62 12.81 4.72
CA ARG A 672 35.32 11.79 3.71
C ARG A 672 34.59 12.34 2.48
N ASP A 673 33.69 13.31 2.67
CA ASP A 673 33.02 13.99 1.54
C ASP A 673 33.99 14.81 0.69
N ASP A 674 35.03 15.39 1.29
CA ASP A 674 36.07 16.14 0.55
C ASP A 674 36.94 15.19 -0.27
N GLU A 675 37.34 14.06 0.32
CA GLU A 675 38.07 12.99 -0.38
C GLU A 675 37.29 12.49 -1.61
N LEU A 676 36.01 12.17 -1.42
CA LEU A 676 35.17 11.66 -2.50
C LEU A 676 34.92 12.71 -3.59
N ARG A 677 34.76 13.99 -3.23
CA ARG A 677 34.65 15.08 -4.20
C ARG A 677 35.93 15.28 -5.02
N ALA A 678 37.10 15.02 -4.44
CA ALA A 678 38.39 15.13 -5.12
C ALA A 678 38.66 13.99 -6.13
N THR A 679 37.88 12.90 -6.09
CA THR A 679 38.00 11.80 -7.07
C THR A 679 37.53 12.21 -8.47
N GLU A 680 37.96 11.48 -9.49
CA GLU A 680 37.49 11.68 -10.87
C GLU A 680 35.96 11.49 -10.95
N GLY A 681 35.27 12.52 -11.43
CA GLY A 681 33.79 12.54 -11.45
C GLY A 681 33.14 12.82 -10.08
N GLY A 682 33.92 13.07 -9.02
CA GLY A 682 33.44 13.33 -7.67
C GLY A 682 32.80 14.71 -7.47
N GLY A 683 33.15 15.68 -8.33
CA GLY A 683 32.53 17.00 -8.40
C GLY A 683 33.37 18.17 -7.84
N GLY A 684 34.57 17.90 -7.34
CA GLY A 684 35.51 18.83 -6.70
C GLY A 684 35.53 20.25 -7.28
N ASP A 685 35.95 20.41 -8.54
CA ASP A 685 36.11 21.73 -9.18
C ASP A 685 34.79 22.47 -9.47
N SER A 686 33.65 21.76 -9.41
CA SER A 686 32.32 22.31 -9.70
C SER A 686 31.54 22.74 -8.46
N GLY A 687 32.04 22.44 -7.25
CA GLY A 687 31.31 22.64 -5.99
C GLY A 687 30.13 21.67 -5.78
N ALA A 688 29.85 20.81 -6.75
CA ALA A 688 28.79 19.81 -6.73
C ALA A 688 29.24 18.52 -6.03
N ARG A 689 28.31 17.78 -5.42
CA ARG A 689 28.55 16.45 -4.81
C ARG A 689 28.24 15.32 -5.80
N LYS A 690 28.87 15.34 -6.98
CA LYS A 690 28.55 14.41 -8.08
C LYS A 690 28.71 12.93 -7.72
N TRP A 691 29.63 12.60 -6.82
CA TRP A 691 29.77 11.23 -6.34
C TRP A 691 28.46 10.70 -5.70
N ALA A 692 27.74 11.55 -4.97
CA ALA A 692 26.56 11.18 -4.15
C ALA A 692 25.28 10.97 -4.96
N TRP A 693 25.29 11.27 -6.26
CA TRP A 693 24.16 10.95 -7.15
C TRP A 693 24.54 10.09 -8.35
N SER A 694 25.73 9.48 -8.31
CA SER A 694 26.22 8.60 -9.39
C SER A 694 25.61 7.20 -9.36
N GLY A 695 25.01 6.79 -8.23
CA GLY A 695 24.58 5.41 -8.01
C GLY A 695 25.72 4.43 -7.72
N LYS A 696 26.98 4.89 -7.63
CA LYS A 696 28.16 4.02 -7.41
C LYS A 696 28.48 3.77 -5.94
N TRP A 697 27.99 4.62 -5.05
CA TRP A 697 28.25 4.57 -3.61
C TRP A 697 26.95 4.25 -2.88
N ALA A 698 27.08 3.69 -1.68
CA ALA A 698 25.94 3.35 -0.85
C ALA A 698 26.18 3.66 0.63
N VAL A 699 25.09 3.87 1.35
CA VAL A 699 25.07 3.98 2.81
C VAL A 699 24.07 2.99 3.38
N VAL A 700 24.49 2.35 4.47
CA VAL A 700 23.70 1.47 5.31
C VAL A 700 23.69 2.11 6.68
N SER A 701 22.61 2.80 7.01
CA SER A 701 22.52 3.62 8.21
C SER A 701 21.49 3.06 9.18
N PHE A 702 21.92 2.75 10.40
CA PHE A 702 21.07 2.20 11.45
C PHE A 702 20.82 3.22 12.55
N CYS A 703 19.61 3.21 13.10
CA CYS A 703 19.29 3.92 14.33
C CYS A 703 18.46 3.00 15.23
N ASP A 704 18.95 2.74 16.45
CA ASP A 704 18.13 2.14 17.49
C ASP A 704 17.33 3.23 18.21
N GLY A 705 16.12 3.51 17.73
CA GLY A 705 15.22 4.46 18.38
C GLY A 705 14.55 3.91 19.64
N LYS A 706 14.76 2.63 20.00
CA LYS A 706 14.25 2.01 21.23
C LYS A 706 15.27 2.06 22.39
N ALA A 707 16.54 2.38 22.10
CA ALA A 707 17.63 2.50 23.07
C ALA A 707 17.55 3.77 23.93
#